data_AF-B0ERU8-F1
#
_entry.id   AF-B0ERU8-F1
#
_cell.length_a   1.000
_cell.length_b   1.000
_cell.length_c   1.000
_cell.angle_alpha   90.00
_cell.angle_beta   90.00
_cell.angle_gamma   90.00
#
_symmetry.space_group_name_H-M   'P 1'
#
loop_
_entity.id
_entity.type
_entity.pdbx_description
1 polymer ?
#
loop_
_entity_poly.entity_id
_entity_poly.type
_entity_poly.pdbx_seq_one_letter_code
_entity_poly.pdbx_strand_id
1 'polypeptide(L)'
;MSDLTTLLQNCMSPDESIRKQAESTFEQMKQQPSLLLPQLAVFANASSSNPAPLRLIALTQFNNMLVKIPKIRDVMSDQVIMELCKVLIEDCKVENEFRVVSILSSVITSFAFSIQQEELPWPNYIQTLFSLTQEQGIIQQCIALDALGKSTTHPEASLIISHVSELKSYINRCLSIDNIQLRLKAITFLSNAVGFIETTTEGKKFNELYPLIMQTLQQLIQNNEVTVANNVLDDLQELASFSNYFFAGILPTVSENLMTLCNSPIDNSLKESAMEVLLSLIQNNTSQYKKSGFLPQVLICLLNWLTSVSDDDVEDWLNENTDDTLFEYAQDALETLTSAIGGKPLRDTLFNKCVEFAKMSDWPHRFAAVTSLAQVIQHGKFIIKSNITEVLQLSFSAVSDNQPLIVYSLLNLLEGLMETFPHIMIRSHFDSIVNALILCVKSPHSRIQEKACFTLQSMLDNLGECSNKLIPFIGQIMDGLLILITTNNQPKTISTGLSSIVYISLLVTNQMGQYYEQFQKLFNALLPKCTTFNTSEMKGKMIELMAIFNSKLNPQFFSNIQEIIYNTLSELFKQPVGIEDPVLPYVMSALCRMVDSPNKAIRPNLDKFIVLLLNRIGLPIIKQEGDQTDVINVTNMISQEKKYLFFTIKKIAEYLKGEFAVYAEKTYNSVSPWLDCSNTNIKLAACIVLPLVISSLIQATGKSEQLKQIYYNLIQKLCQLLINDKASDTIEVILDCIQSIIITMGENSLEPQMISLLFETFDKTLYGTLENKGEALSVLPIDKTEDELDDEEIEMLGEEDQYDDYLQKMLNTLSSICENHLQTFFAAFNMKLFPRIMIYFGQTDNETRCSFAVSAMGTVICNGKLYHYLPHVGDQFISYMKSSSPDIAFNAILFVGRFAELEIPEFQPLTAKALNTLSEILTRPKNKTYHEIHSQLVTTLGEIILHNPNIPNKESLVKSFIGLFPVTEGFYKLVEIVYDLQTKGFITSSNDNETAEIIYRLTSFCADTIEEEECSIDTKKRIIGLLKIWTSNVSPNIIQAVWSKLTVDQRGELTDLQKEQL
;
A
#
# COMPACT_ATOMS: atom_id res chain seq x y z
N MET A 1 -34.87 29.04 -23.98
CA MET A 1 -35.49 27.90 -23.25
C MET A 1 -36.00 26.82 -24.19
N SER A 2 -36.76 27.11 -25.26
CA SER A 2 -37.21 26.12 -26.26
C SER A 2 -36.10 25.28 -26.90
N ASP A 3 -34.93 25.90 -27.14
CA ASP A 3 -33.78 25.23 -27.75
C ASP A 3 -33.08 24.26 -26.79
N LEU A 4 -33.05 24.58 -25.48
CA LEU A 4 -32.44 23.72 -24.46
C LEU A 4 -33.32 22.51 -24.13
N THR A 5 -34.66 22.69 -24.11
CA THR A 5 -35.61 21.58 -23.93
C THR A 5 -35.41 20.52 -25.02
N THR A 6 -35.36 20.95 -26.29
CA THR A 6 -35.19 20.07 -27.45
C THR A 6 -33.82 19.39 -27.43
N LEU A 7 -32.77 20.13 -27.04
CA LEU A 7 -31.42 19.60 -26.94
C LEU A 7 -31.30 18.49 -25.87
N LEU A 8 -31.81 18.73 -24.65
CA LEU A 8 -31.79 17.74 -23.57
C LEU A 8 -32.67 16.51 -23.89
N GLN A 9 -33.80 16.71 -24.58
CA GLN A 9 -34.62 15.60 -25.08
C GLN A 9 -33.87 14.76 -26.12
N ASN A 10 -33.15 15.40 -27.04
CA ASN A 10 -32.38 14.70 -28.06
C ASN A 10 -31.19 13.92 -27.47
N CYS A 11 -30.58 14.40 -26.37
CA CYS A 11 -29.59 13.63 -25.61
C CYS A 11 -30.18 12.35 -25.00
N MET A 12 -31.50 12.27 -24.83
CA MET A 12 -32.21 11.08 -24.32
C MET A 12 -32.84 10.25 -25.45
N SER A 13 -32.53 10.55 -26.72
CA SER A 13 -33.09 9.83 -27.86
C SER A 13 -32.57 8.39 -27.92
N PRO A 14 -33.43 7.39 -28.24
CA PRO A 14 -32.99 6.04 -28.52
C PRO A 14 -32.21 5.93 -29.85
N ASP A 15 -32.27 6.96 -30.70
CA ASP A 15 -31.50 7.05 -31.94
C ASP A 15 -30.09 7.61 -31.64
N GLU A 16 -29.07 6.77 -31.82
CA GLU A 16 -27.68 7.09 -31.57
C GLU A 16 -27.18 8.31 -32.37
N SER A 17 -27.68 8.50 -33.60
CA SER A 17 -27.25 9.62 -34.46
C SER A 17 -27.74 10.96 -33.93
N ILE A 18 -29.01 11.02 -33.51
CA ILE A 18 -29.63 12.20 -32.90
C ILE A 18 -28.97 12.50 -31.55
N ARG A 19 -28.73 11.46 -30.75
CA ARG A 19 -28.07 11.58 -29.44
C ARG A 19 -26.65 12.14 -29.57
N LYS A 20 -25.80 11.56 -30.44
CA LYS A 20 -24.43 12.02 -30.65
C LYS A 20 -24.37 13.47 -31.15
N GLN A 21 -25.28 13.85 -32.05
CA GLN A 21 -25.33 15.24 -32.53
C GLN A 21 -25.71 16.21 -31.41
N ALA A 22 -26.67 15.84 -30.56
CA ALA A 22 -27.10 16.63 -29.43
C ALA A 22 -26.00 16.73 -28.34
N GLU A 23 -25.34 15.62 -28.01
CA GLU A 23 -24.22 15.58 -27.07
C GLU A 23 -23.05 16.44 -27.56
N SER A 24 -22.67 16.34 -28.82
CA SER A 24 -21.62 17.20 -29.41
C SER A 24 -21.96 18.68 -29.32
N THR A 25 -23.23 19.04 -29.59
CA THR A 25 -23.71 20.42 -29.48
C THR A 25 -23.69 20.88 -28.01
N PHE A 26 -24.07 20.01 -27.08
CA PHE A 26 -24.05 20.29 -25.65
C PHE A 26 -22.61 20.47 -25.12
N GLU A 27 -21.65 19.65 -25.57
CA GLU A 27 -20.22 19.80 -25.24
C GLU A 27 -19.63 21.12 -25.75
N GLN A 28 -20.06 21.61 -26.91
CA GLN A 28 -19.69 22.95 -27.37
C GLN A 28 -20.23 24.05 -26.45
N MET A 29 -21.47 23.92 -25.96
CA MET A 29 -22.05 24.88 -25.00
C MET A 29 -21.33 24.85 -23.64
N LYS A 30 -20.79 23.69 -23.22
CA LYS A 30 -19.99 23.59 -21.99
C LYS A 30 -18.73 24.46 -22.01
N GLN A 31 -18.23 24.86 -23.18
CA GLN A 31 -17.12 25.79 -23.32
C GLN A 31 -17.47 27.23 -22.89
N GLN A 32 -18.75 27.53 -22.61
CA GLN A 32 -19.22 28.80 -22.08
C GLN A 32 -20.01 28.64 -20.77
N PRO A 33 -19.34 28.24 -19.65
CA PRO A 33 -20.06 27.94 -18.41
C PRO A 33 -20.80 29.15 -17.81
N SER A 34 -20.33 30.37 -18.06
CA SER A 34 -20.95 31.61 -17.60
C SER A 34 -22.35 31.88 -18.14
N LEU A 35 -22.69 31.29 -19.29
CA LEU A 35 -24.01 31.38 -19.91
C LEU A 35 -24.82 30.12 -19.64
N LEU A 36 -24.20 28.94 -19.68
CA LEU A 36 -24.90 27.67 -19.58
C LEU A 36 -25.34 27.34 -18.14
N LEU A 37 -24.52 27.59 -17.12
CA LEU A 37 -24.87 27.29 -15.72
C LEU A 37 -26.14 28.04 -15.25
N PRO A 38 -26.28 29.37 -15.46
CA PRO A 38 -27.53 30.08 -15.17
C PRO A 38 -28.74 29.56 -15.94
N GLN A 39 -28.55 29.19 -17.21
CA GLN A 39 -29.64 28.63 -18.03
C GLN A 39 -30.10 27.27 -17.50
N LEU A 40 -29.17 26.40 -17.10
CA LEU A 40 -29.49 25.10 -16.51
C LEU A 40 -30.21 25.26 -15.16
N ALA A 41 -29.77 26.19 -14.31
CA ALA A 41 -30.41 26.46 -13.02
C ALA A 41 -31.86 26.96 -13.17
N VAL A 42 -32.10 27.91 -14.09
CA VAL A 42 -33.46 28.40 -14.37
C VAL A 42 -34.32 27.32 -15.02
N PHE A 43 -33.74 26.50 -15.91
CA PHE A 43 -34.44 25.39 -16.56
C PHE A 43 -34.86 24.30 -15.57
N ALA A 44 -33.98 24.00 -14.61
CA ALA A 44 -34.20 23.03 -13.56
C ALA A 44 -35.26 23.46 -12.54
N ASN A 45 -35.54 24.77 -12.43
CA ASN A 45 -36.45 25.27 -11.41
C ASN A 45 -37.87 24.70 -11.58
N ALA A 46 -38.50 24.24 -10.50
CA ALA A 46 -39.85 23.67 -10.56
C ALA A 46 -40.91 24.64 -11.10
N SER A 47 -40.71 25.96 -10.94
CA SER A 47 -41.60 27.01 -11.49
C SER A 47 -41.56 27.13 -13.01
N SER A 48 -40.55 26.53 -13.67
CA SER A 48 -40.36 26.61 -15.13
C SER A 48 -41.36 25.77 -15.94
N SER A 49 -42.22 24.97 -15.28
CA SER A 49 -43.16 24.02 -15.91
C SER A 49 -42.50 22.93 -16.76
N ASN A 50 -41.17 22.75 -16.67
CA ASN A 50 -40.45 21.68 -17.37
C ASN A 50 -40.69 20.30 -16.72
N PRO A 51 -40.71 19.19 -17.49
CA PRO A 51 -40.85 17.84 -16.95
C PRO A 51 -39.72 17.45 -15.98
N ALA A 52 -40.06 16.76 -14.89
CA ALA A 52 -39.11 16.36 -13.85
C ALA A 52 -37.86 15.61 -14.37
N PRO A 53 -37.95 14.66 -15.34
CA PRO A 53 -36.76 14.00 -15.88
C PRO A 53 -35.77 14.96 -16.56
N LEU A 54 -36.27 16.01 -17.22
CA LEU A 54 -35.41 17.01 -17.86
C LEU A 54 -34.78 17.95 -16.82
N ARG A 55 -35.51 18.29 -15.75
CA ARG A 55 -34.97 19.07 -14.62
C ARG A 55 -33.84 18.31 -13.92
N LEU A 56 -34.03 17.00 -13.69
CA LEU A 56 -33.01 16.11 -13.13
C LEU A 56 -31.72 16.11 -13.98
N ILE A 57 -31.84 15.95 -15.30
CA ILE A 57 -30.69 15.99 -16.21
C ILE A 57 -30.01 17.35 -16.19
N ALA A 58 -30.78 18.44 -16.19
CA ALA A 58 -30.23 19.79 -16.14
C ALA A 58 -29.39 20.03 -14.88
N LEU A 59 -29.88 19.61 -13.70
CA LEU A 59 -29.14 19.68 -12.44
C LEU A 59 -27.91 18.76 -12.44
N THR A 60 -28.02 17.56 -13.04
CA THR A 60 -26.89 16.64 -13.18
C THR A 60 -25.77 17.25 -14.03
N GLN A 61 -26.12 17.86 -15.17
CA GLN A 61 -25.14 18.55 -16.02
C GLN A 61 -24.57 19.79 -15.34
N PHE A 62 -25.40 20.54 -14.59
CA PHE A 62 -24.93 21.66 -13.77
C PHE A 62 -23.85 21.20 -12.78
N ASN A 63 -24.13 20.14 -12.01
CA ASN A 63 -23.19 19.61 -11.02
C ASN A 63 -21.89 19.11 -11.69
N ASN A 64 -22.00 18.35 -12.78
CA ASN A 64 -20.85 17.82 -13.51
C ASN A 64 -19.95 18.92 -14.10
N MET A 65 -20.54 20.02 -14.56
CA MET A 65 -19.78 21.18 -15.02
C MET A 65 -19.10 21.89 -13.85
N LEU A 66 -19.80 22.09 -12.74
CA LEU A 66 -19.28 22.78 -11.56
C LEU A 66 -18.04 22.08 -10.99
N VAL A 67 -18.08 20.75 -10.84
CA VAL A 67 -16.96 19.95 -10.30
C VAL A 67 -15.69 20.07 -11.17
N LYS A 68 -15.84 20.32 -12.47
CA LYS A 68 -14.71 20.49 -13.40
C LYS A 68 -14.12 21.91 -13.42
N ILE A 69 -14.77 22.87 -12.76
CA ILE A 69 -14.30 24.26 -12.70
C ILE A 69 -13.46 24.42 -11.42
N PRO A 70 -12.13 24.57 -11.51
CA PRO A 70 -11.27 24.66 -10.34
C PRO A 70 -11.44 25.98 -9.57
N LYS A 71 -11.79 27.07 -10.29
CA LYS A 71 -12.03 28.39 -9.73
C LYS A 71 -13.22 29.03 -10.41
N ILE A 72 -14.29 29.26 -9.66
CA ILE A 72 -15.56 29.70 -10.24
C ILE A 72 -15.50 31.16 -10.75
N ARG A 73 -14.65 31.98 -10.13
CA ARG A 73 -14.39 33.38 -10.53
C ARG A 73 -13.64 33.52 -11.86
N ASP A 74 -12.89 32.51 -12.28
CA ASP A 74 -12.20 32.53 -13.57
C ASP A 74 -13.19 32.46 -14.74
N VAL A 75 -14.42 32.01 -14.46
CA VAL A 75 -15.43 31.75 -15.47
C VAL A 75 -16.66 32.64 -15.31
N MET A 76 -17.06 32.99 -14.08
CA MET A 76 -18.29 33.76 -13.80
C MET A 76 -18.02 35.02 -12.97
N SER A 77 -18.84 36.07 -13.19
CA SER A 77 -18.79 37.29 -12.38
C SER A 77 -19.55 37.12 -11.06
N ASP A 78 -19.12 37.85 -10.02
CA ASP A 78 -19.77 37.84 -8.70
C ASP A 78 -21.28 38.13 -8.77
N GLN A 79 -21.73 38.97 -9.72
CA GLN A 79 -23.16 39.26 -9.92
C GLN A 79 -23.94 38.02 -10.36
N VAL A 80 -23.39 37.23 -11.28
CA VAL A 80 -24.02 36.00 -11.79
C VAL A 80 -24.03 34.92 -10.71
N ILE A 81 -22.93 34.81 -9.95
CA ILE A 81 -22.81 33.89 -8.81
C ILE A 81 -23.90 34.19 -7.76
N MET A 82 -24.05 35.46 -7.37
CA MET A 82 -25.07 35.86 -6.39
C MET A 82 -26.51 35.65 -6.87
N GLU A 83 -26.77 35.75 -8.18
CA GLU A 83 -28.08 35.46 -8.74
C GLU A 83 -28.39 33.96 -8.76
N LEU A 84 -27.38 33.12 -9.07
CA LEU A 84 -27.49 31.66 -8.96
C LEU A 84 -27.82 31.21 -7.53
N CYS A 85 -27.21 31.83 -6.51
CA CYS A 85 -27.57 31.56 -5.11
C CYS A 85 -29.07 31.72 -4.85
N LYS A 86 -29.71 32.76 -5.40
CA LYS A 86 -31.15 33.00 -5.23
C LYS A 86 -31.98 31.99 -6.00
N VAL A 87 -31.62 31.70 -7.25
CA VAL A 87 -32.36 30.77 -8.11
C VAL A 87 -32.38 29.37 -7.50
N LEU A 88 -31.25 28.90 -6.99
CA LEU A 88 -31.12 27.59 -6.36
C LEU A 88 -31.90 27.49 -5.03
N ILE A 89 -31.87 28.55 -4.21
CA ILE A 89 -32.67 28.60 -2.97
C ILE A 89 -34.17 28.60 -3.28
N GLU A 90 -34.59 29.36 -4.29
CA GLU A 90 -36.00 29.42 -4.66
C GLU A 90 -36.48 28.04 -5.13
N ASP A 91 -35.66 27.33 -5.90
CA ASP A 91 -35.97 25.97 -6.35
C ASP A 91 -36.23 25.01 -5.18
N CYS A 92 -35.42 25.10 -4.11
CA CYS A 92 -35.65 24.30 -2.90
C CYS A 92 -37.02 24.51 -2.27
N LYS A 93 -37.54 25.74 -2.33
CA LYS A 93 -38.83 26.09 -1.72
C LYS A 93 -40.00 25.61 -2.55
N VAL A 94 -39.87 25.65 -3.88
CA VAL A 94 -40.98 25.36 -4.80
C VAL A 94 -40.98 23.94 -5.37
N GLU A 95 -39.92 23.15 -5.16
CA GLU A 95 -39.82 21.79 -5.72
C GLU A 95 -40.95 20.87 -5.22
N ASN A 96 -41.44 20.04 -6.14
CA ASN A 96 -42.62 19.20 -6.00
C ASN A 96 -42.41 17.73 -6.42
N GLU A 97 -41.18 17.34 -6.80
CA GLU A 97 -40.85 15.98 -7.23
C GLU A 97 -39.71 15.36 -6.40
N PHE A 98 -39.99 14.22 -5.75
CA PHE A 98 -39.00 13.48 -4.92
C PHE A 98 -37.74 13.06 -5.68
N ARG A 99 -37.86 12.72 -6.97
CA ARG A 99 -36.72 12.30 -7.82
C ARG A 99 -35.65 13.38 -7.95
N VAL A 100 -36.01 14.65 -7.77
CA VAL A 100 -35.09 15.80 -7.92
C VAL A 100 -34.35 16.12 -6.63
N VAL A 101 -34.90 15.74 -5.46
CA VAL A 101 -34.39 16.09 -4.13
C VAL A 101 -32.89 15.84 -3.97
N SER A 102 -32.43 14.64 -4.33
CA SER A 102 -31.04 14.22 -4.10
C SER A 102 -30.03 14.95 -4.97
N ILE A 103 -30.39 15.26 -6.23
CA ILE A 103 -29.48 16.00 -7.11
C ILE A 103 -29.49 17.49 -6.79
N LEU A 104 -30.65 18.04 -6.42
CA LEU A 104 -30.78 19.44 -6.04
C LEU A 104 -30.00 19.73 -4.76
N SER A 105 -30.09 18.86 -3.76
CA SER A 105 -29.29 18.97 -2.53
C SER A 105 -27.79 18.94 -2.85
N SER A 106 -27.34 18.01 -3.69
CA SER A 106 -25.93 17.94 -4.13
C SER A 106 -25.48 19.18 -4.89
N VAL A 107 -26.27 19.69 -5.85
CA VAL A 107 -25.95 20.91 -6.61
C VAL A 107 -25.73 22.09 -5.69
N ILE A 108 -26.62 22.26 -4.70
CA ILE A 108 -26.58 23.40 -3.80
C ILE A 108 -25.39 23.32 -2.86
N THR A 109 -25.12 22.15 -2.31
CA THR A 109 -23.96 21.95 -1.43
C THR A 109 -22.64 22.07 -2.20
N SER A 110 -22.51 21.46 -3.38
CA SER A 110 -21.34 21.63 -4.26
C SER A 110 -21.10 23.10 -4.60
N PHE A 111 -22.17 23.84 -4.95
CA PHE A 111 -22.08 25.26 -5.28
C PHE A 111 -21.68 26.11 -4.08
N ALA A 112 -22.16 25.78 -2.87
CA ALA A 112 -21.75 26.43 -1.64
C ALA A 112 -20.24 26.25 -1.39
N PHE A 113 -19.71 25.04 -1.56
CA PHE A 113 -18.27 24.78 -1.46
C PHE A 113 -17.47 25.56 -2.52
N SER A 114 -17.91 25.59 -3.77
CA SER A 114 -17.22 26.33 -4.84
C SER A 114 -17.17 27.84 -4.58
N ILE A 115 -18.24 28.42 -4.03
CA ILE A 115 -18.27 29.84 -3.65
C ILE A 115 -17.32 30.11 -2.48
N GLN A 116 -17.31 29.21 -1.49
CA GLN A 116 -16.47 29.34 -0.31
C GLN A 116 -14.96 29.26 -0.62
N GLN A 117 -14.54 28.43 -1.58
CA GLN A 117 -13.15 28.37 -2.03
C GLN A 117 -12.63 29.71 -2.58
N GLU A 118 -13.53 30.58 -3.03
CA GLU A 118 -13.23 31.94 -3.50
C GLU A 118 -13.41 33.02 -2.43
N GLU A 119 -13.66 32.64 -1.17
CA GLU A 119 -13.95 33.54 -0.05
C GLU A 119 -15.16 34.47 -0.30
N LEU A 120 -16.13 34.02 -1.10
CA LEU A 120 -17.37 34.74 -1.35
C LEU A 120 -18.44 34.37 -0.32
N PRO A 121 -19.23 35.33 0.20
CA PRO A 121 -20.31 35.00 1.13
C PRO A 121 -21.54 34.47 0.39
N TRP A 122 -22.15 33.38 0.88
CA TRP A 122 -23.53 33.01 0.57
C TRP A 122 -24.43 33.40 1.76
N PRO A 123 -25.10 34.57 1.71
CA PRO A 123 -25.85 35.06 2.86
C PRO A 123 -26.96 34.10 3.29
N ASN A 124 -26.98 33.76 4.58
CA ASN A 124 -28.02 32.96 5.23
C ASN A 124 -28.23 31.56 4.61
N TYR A 125 -27.20 30.96 4.02
CA TYR A 125 -27.29 29.62 3.42
C TYR A 125 -27.83 28.58 4.42
N ILE A 126 -27.10 28.36 5.52
CA ILE A 126 -27.48 27.40 6.58
C ILE A 126 -28.82 27.77 7.22
N GLN A 127 -29.06 29.05 7.49
CA GLN A 127 -30.34 29.52 8.07
C GLN A 127 -31.53 29.24 7.16
N THR A 128 -31.34 29.33 5.84
CA THR A 128 -32.37 29.00 4.85
C THR A 128 -32.68 27.51 4.87
N LEU A 129 -31.66 26.65 4.95
CA LEU A 129 -31.87 25.20 5.09
C LEU A 129 -32.63 24.87 6.38
N PHE A 130 -32.30 25.51 7.50
CA PHE A 130 -33.08 25.38 8.74
C PHE A 130 -34.53 25.82 8.57
N SER A 131 -34.79 26.91 7.84
CA SER A 131 -36.17 27.37 7.60
C SER A 131 -37.00 26.34 6.82
N LEU A 132 -36.38 25.63 5.87
CA LEU A 132 -37.04 24.57 5.09
C LEU A 132 -37.46 23.37 5.96
N THR A 133 -36.73 23.10 7.07
CA THR A 133 -37.15 22.06 8.03
C THR A 133 -38.49 22.39 8.72
N GLN A 134 -38.82 23.67 8.84
CA GLN A 134 -40.04 24.14 9.50
C GLN A 134 -41.24 24.25 8.54
N GLU A 135 -41.04 24.04 7.24
CA GLU A 135 -42.12 24.06 6.26
C GLU A 135 -43.04 22.84 6.39
N GLN A 136 -44.27 22.94 5.88
CA GLN A 136 -45.23 21.83 5.90
C GLN A 136 -44.98 20.79 4.80
N GLY A 137 -44.23 21.14 3.75
CA GLY A 137 -43.96 20.28 2.62
C GLY A 137 -42.91 19.22 2.93
N ILE A 138 -43.23 17.95 2.67
CA ILE A 138 -42.32 16.82 2.92
C ILE A 138 -41.08 16.90 2.01
N ILE A 139 -41.24 17.36 0.78
CA ILE A 139 -40.14 17.48 -0.20
C ILE A 139 -39.13 18.52 0.27
N GLN A 140 -39.60 19.68 0.72
CA GLN A 140 -38.77 20.76 1.28
C GLN A 140 -38.01 20.28 2.51
N GLN A 141 -38.67 19.54 3.41
CA GLN A 141 -38.03 18.92 4.58
C GLN A 141 -36.96 17.89 4.17
N CYS A 142 -37.20 17.09 3.14
CA CYS A 142 -36.23 16.13 2.62
C CYS A 142 -35.02 16.82 1.96
N ILE A 143 -35.23 17.88 1.18
CA ILE A 143 -34.15 18.70 0.61
C ILE A 143 -33.30 19.31 1.72
N ALA A 144 -33.95 19.83 2.76
CA ALA A 144 -33.27 20.43 3.91
C ALA A 144 -32.37 19.42 4.64
N LEU A 145 -32.90 18.23 4.96
CA LEU A 145 -32.12 17.18 5.61
C LEU A 145 -30.91 16.77 4.78
N ASP A 146 -31.11 16.45 3.50
CA ASP A 146 -30.03 15.99 2.61
C ASP A 146 -28.94 17.07 2.42
N ALA A 147 -29.33 18.33 2.21
CA ALA A 147 -28.40 19.43 2.07
C ALA A 147 -27.68 19.77 3.39
N LEU A 148 -28.36 19.73 4.54
CA LEU A 148 -27.74 19.97 5.85
C LEU A 148 -26.70 18.89 6.16
N GLY A 149 -26.98 17.62 5.87
CA GLY A 149 -26.04 16.52 6.09
C GLY A 149 -24.75 16.72 5.32
N LYS A 150 -24.86 17.04 4.01
CA LYS A 150 -23.71 17.33 3.14
C LYS A 150 -22.97 18.62 3.49
N SER A 151 -23.61 19.55 4.21
CA SER A 151 -23.03 20.85 4.59
C SER A 151 -22.29 20.82 5.93
N THR A 152 -22.17 19.67 6.58
CA THR A 152 -21.48 19.54 7.88
C THR A 152 -19.97 19.80 7.78
N THR A 153 -19.38 19.64 6.60
CA THR A 153 -17.96 19.96 6.32
C THR A 153 -17.76 21.39 5.82
N HIS A 154 -18.83 22.18 5.70
CA HIS A 154 -18.76 23.59 5.31
C HIS A 154 -18.21 24.47 6.47
N PRO A 155 -17.39 25.51 6.22
CA PRO A 155 -16.84 26.36 7.29
C PRO A 155 -17.89 27.04 8.19
N GLU A 156 -19.10 27.27 7.68
CA GLU A 156 -20.24 27.78 8.46
C GLU A 156 -20.95 26.71 9.33
N ALA A 157 -20.45 25.48 9.38
CA ALA A 157 -21.04 24.39 10.17
C ALA A 157 -21.14 24.71 11.68
N SER A 158 -20.38 25.69 12.18
CA SER A 158 -20.54 26.22 13.54
C SER A 158 -21.98 26.68 13.87
N LEU A 159 -22.75 27.14 12.87
CA LEU A 159 -24.17 27.46 13.02
C LEU A 159 -25.06 26.22 13.13
N ILE A 160 -24.69 25.12 12.49
CA ILE A 160 -25.36 23.83 12.67
C ILE A 160 -25.08 23.30 14.08
N ILE A 161 -23.84 23.46 14.56
CA ILE A 161 -23.37 22.99 15.88
C ILE A 161 -24.13 23.69 17.00
N SER A 162 -24.38 24.99 16.88
CA SER A 162 -25.12 25.75 17.89
C SER A 162 -26.58 25.33 18.04
N HIS A 163 -27.17 24.65 17.04
CA HIS A 163 -28.56 24.17 17.05
C HIS A 163 -28.69 22.64 17.13
N VAL A 164 -27.64 21.94 17.55
CA VAL A 164 -27.60 20.46 17.59
C VAL A 164 -28.77 19.82 18.37
N SER A 165 -29.21 20.45 19.46
CA SER A 165 -30.34 19.97 20.27
C SER A 165 -31.69 20.06 19.55
N GLU A 166 -31.89 21.13 18.77
CA GLU A 166 -33.09 21.34 17.97
C GLU A 166 -33.13 20.36 16.79
N LEU A 167 -31.97 20.15 16.14
CA LEU A 167 -31.79 19.15 15.09
C LEU A 167 -32.12 17.73 15.58
N LYS A 168 -31.60 17.32 16.74
CA LYS A 168 -31.94 16.00 17.32
C LYS A 168 -33.46 15.86 17.50
N SER A 169 -34.09 16.88 18.10
CA SER A 169 -35.54 16.88 18.35
C SER A 169 -36.35 16.81 17.06
N TYR A 170 -35.87 17.51 16.02
CA TYR A 170 -36.45 17.49 14.68
C TYR A 170 -36.33 16.11 14.01
N ILE A 171 -35.15 15.49 14.06
CA ILE A 171 -34.92 14.16 13.49
C ILE A 171 -35.79 13.12 14.18
N ASN A 172 -35.91 13.18 15.51
CA ASN A 172 -36.82 12.32 16.27
C ASN A 172 -38.27 12.44 15.76
N ARG A 173 -38.73 13.67 15.47
CA ARG A 173 -40.05 13.92 14.89
C ARG A 173 -40.16 13.33 13.49
N CYS A 174 -39.17 13.54 12.63
CA CYS A 174 -39.14 12.97 11.27
C CYS A 174 -39.23 11.45 11.27
N LEU A 175 -38.48 10.78 12.14
CA LEU A 175 -38.50 9.33 12.31
C LEU A 175 -39.84 8.79 12.86
N SER A 176 -40.56 9.61 13.64
CA SER A 176 -41.85 9.22 14.25
C SER A 176 -43.08 9.43 13.34
N ILE A 177 -42.96 10.23 12.28
CA ILE A 177 -44.08 10.55 11.37
C ILE A 177 -44.41 9.34 10.49
N ASP A 178 -45.69 9.16 10.13
CA ASP A 178 -46.13 8.14 9.16
C ASP A 178 -45.83 8.53 7.70
N ASN A 179 -44.55 8.72 7.38
CA ASN A 179 -44.07 8.96 6.03
C ASN A 179 -42.69 8.34 5.83
N ILE A 180 -42.62 7.25 5.07
CA ILE A 180 -41.39 6.48 4.89
C ILE A 180 -40.26 7.30 4.24
N GLN A 181 -40.56 8.15 3.25
CA GLN A 181 -39.55 8.95 2.53
C GLN A 181 -38.83 9.94 3.46
N LEU A 182 -39.57 10.56 4.39
CA LEU A 182 -38.99 11.46 5.37
C LEU A 182 -38.16 10.72 6.42
N ARG A 183 -38.60 9.52 6.85
CA ARG A 183 -37.80 8.67 7.76
C ARG A 183 -36.48 8.26 7.13
N LEU A 184 -36.51 7.80 5.88
CA LEU A 184 -35.31 7.41 5.13
C LEU A 184 -34.34 8.59 5.02
N LYS A 185 -34.81 9.79 4.63
CA LYS A 185 -33.95 10.97 4.57
C LYS A 185 -33.40 11.42 5.92
N ALA A 186 -34.12 11.16 7.00
CA ALA A 186 -33.61 11.40 8.35
C ALA A 186 -32.50 10.40 8.73
N ILE A 187 -32.57 9.14 8.29
CA ILE A 187 -31.52 8.13 8.49
C ILE A 187 -30.27 8.51 7.67
N THR A 188 -30.42 8.79 6.37
CA THR A 188 -29.33 9.23 5.50
C THR A 188 -28.67 10.54 5.98
N PHE A 189 -29.44 11.44 6.62
CA PHE A 189 -28.86 12.61 7.28
C PHE A 189 -27.90 12.23 8.39
N LEU A 190 -28.28 11.28 9.26
CA LEU A 190 -27.43 10.84 10.37
C LEU A 190 -26.10 10.30 9.84
N SER A 191 -26.15 9.51 8.76
CA SER A 191 -24.96 8.97 8.08
C SER A 191 -24.05 10.07 7.54
N ASN A 192 -24.60 11.01 6.76
CA ASN A 192 -23.81 12.12 6.21
C ASN A 192 -23.30 13.10 7.28
N ALA A 193 -23.90 13.12 8.47
CA ALA A 193 -23.58 14.08 9.53
C ALA A 193 -22.69 13.50 10.64
N VAL A 194 -22.01 12.36 10.43
CA VAL A 194 -21.23 11.71 11.48
C VAL A 194 -20.15 12.60 12.09
N GLY A 195 -19.32 13.25 11.27
CA GLY A 195 -18.26 14.14 11.78
C GLY A 195 -18.80 15.30 12.63
N PHE A 196 -20.02 15.75 12.33
CA PHE A 196 -20.75 16.71 13.14
C PHE A 196 -21.23 16.10 14.48
N ILE A 197 -21.76 14.88 14.47
CA ILE A 197 -22.22 14.20 15.68
C ILE A 197 -21.05 14.00 16.65
N GLU A 198 -19.89 13.55 16.17
CA GLU A 198 -18.70 13.27 17.00
C GLU A 198 -18.05 14.53 17.62
N THR A 199 -18.25 15.70 17.03
CA THR A 199 -17.63 16.95 17.49
C THR A 199 -18.49 17.73 18.49
N THR A 200 -19.70 17.25 18.82
CA THR A 200 -20.65 17.96 19.70
C THR A 200 -20.84 17.29 21.05
N THR A 201 -21.00 18.08 22.11
CA THR A 201 -21.25 17.57 23.47
C THR A 201 -22.58 16.80 23.59
N GLU A 202 -23.56 17.13 22.74
CA GLU A 202 -24.88 16.50 22.68
C GLU A 202 -24.94 15.30 21.72
N GLY A 203 -23.90 15.07 20.91
CA GLY A 203 -23.86 14.02 19.89
C GLY A 203 -24.15 12.63 20.45
N LYS A 204 -23.66 12.32 21.66
CA LYS A 204 -23.93 11.04 22.36
C LYS A 204 -25.42 10.77 22.57
N LYS A 205 -26.26 11.80 22.67
CA LYS A 205 -27.71 11.62 22.89
C LYS A 205 -28.45 11.22 21.62
N PHE A 206 -27.81 11.21 20.45
CA PHE A 206 -28.42 10.72 19.21
C PHE A 206 -28.64 9.20 19.23
N ASN A 207 -27.98 8.47 20.15
CA ASN A 207 -28.21 7.05 20.40
C ASN A 207 -29.70 6.71 20.71
N GLU A 208 -30.45 7.65 21.29
CA GLU A 208 -31.88 7.53 21.58
C GLU A 208 -32.76 7.38 20.31
N LEU A 209 -32.23 7.73 19.13
CA LEU A 209 -32.94 7.63 17.85
C LEU A 209 -32.90 6.21 17.26
N TYR A 210 -31.94 5.39 17.67
CA TYR A 210 -31.73 4.04 17.13
C TYR A 210 -32.99 3.14 17.14
N PRO A 211 -33.83 3.11 18.20
CA PRO A 211 -35.05 2.30 18.19
C PRO A 211 -36.01 2.64 17.05
N LEU A 212 -36.12 3.91 16.66
CA LEU A 212 -36.99 4.35 15.55
C LEU A 212 -36.41 3.96 14.18
N ILE A 213 -35.08 3.94 14.06
CA ILE A 213 -34.39 3.43 12.86
C ILE A 213 -34.68 1.94 12.72
N MET A 214 -34.51 1.17 13.80
CA MET A 214 -34.79 -0.27 13.81
C MET A 214 -36.27 -0.58 13.53
N GLN A 215 -37.20 0.22 14.06
CA GLN A 215 -38.63 0.10 13.74
C GLN A 215 -38.89 0.34 12.24
N THR A 216 -38.24 1.32 11.64
CA THR A 216 -38.36 1.61 10.20
C THR A 216 -37.81 0.45 9.37
N LEU A 217 -36.65 -0.08 9.73
CA LEU A 217 -36.06 -1.26 9.08
C LEU A 217 -36.98 -2.48 9.17
N GLN A 218 -37.51 -2.79 10.35
CA GLN A 218 -38.44 -3.91 10.54
C GLN A 218 -39.72 -3.76 9.70
N GLN A 219 -40.26 -2.53 9.58
CA GLN A 219 -41.42 -2.25 8.73
C GLN A 219 -41.11 -2.52 7.25
N LEU A 220 -39.95 -2.09 6.76
CA LEU A 220 -39.53 -2.31 5.37
C LEU A 220 -39.36 -3.80 5.06
N ILE A 221 -38.74 -4.55 5.98
CA ILE A 221 -38.56 -6.01 5.85
C ILE A 221 -39.92 -6.70 5.82
N GLN A 222 -40.86 -6.34 6.71
CA GLN A 222 -42.21 -6.90 6.73
C GLN A 222 -42.99 -6.62 5.43
N ASN A 223 -42.70 -5.49 4.78
CA ASN A 223 -43.33 -5.10 3.51
C ASN A 223 -42.64 -5.72 2.28
N ASN A 224 -41.59 -6.54 2.45
CA ASN A 224 -40.73 -7.06 1.37
C ASN A 224 -40.06 -5.95 0.52
N GLU A 225 -39.77 -4.79 1.11
CA GLU A 225 -39.03 -3.70 0.47
C GLU A 225 -37.51 -3.89 0.63
N VAL A 226 -37.00 -5.02 0.14
CA VAL A 226 -35.60 -5.49 0.35
C VAL A 226 -34.57 -4.43 -0.04
N THR A 227 -34.70 -3.84 -1.22
CA THR A 227 -33.74 -2.84 -1.73
C THR A 227 -33.67 -1.58 -0.87
N VAL A 228 -34.81 -1.14 -0.33
CA VAL A 228 -34.89 0.05 0.53
C VAL A 228 -34.35 -0.27 1.92
N ALA A 229 -34.59 -1.49 2.43
CA ALA A 229 -34.03 -1.95 3.69
C ALA A 229 -32.51 -2.09 3.64
N ASN A 230 -31.93 -2.56 2.52
CA ASN A 230 -30.47 -2.59 2.32
C ASN A 230 -29.88 -1.17 2.38
N ASN A 231 -30.47 -0.19 1.71
CA ASN A 231 -29.98 1.21 1.80
C ASN A 231 -29.96 1.75 3.24
N VAL A 232 -30.89 1.31 4.10
CA VAL A 232 -30.90 1.69 5.53
C VAL A 232 -29.77 1.01 6.30
N LEU A 233 -29.44 -0.25 5.96
CA LEU A 233 -28.29 -0.95 6.53
C LEU A 233 -26.98 -0.33 6.05
N ASP A 234 -26.88 0.11 4.79
CA ASP A 234 -25.72 0.84 4.26
C ASP A 234 -25.51 2.17 5.02
N ASP A 235 -26.57 2.96 5.21
CA ASP A 235 -26.52 4.18 6.04
C ASP A 235 -26.10 3.86 7.50
N LEU A 236 -26.54 2.72 8.05
CA LEU A 236 -26.13 2.26 9.38
C LEU A 236 -24.67 1.78 9.41
N GLN A 237 -24.16 1.21 8.33
CA GLN A 237 -22.78 0.75 8.20
C GLN A 237 -21.84 1.96 8.15
N GLU A 238 -22.16 2.98 7.36
CA GLU A 238 -21.39 4.23 7.33
C GLU A 238 -21.42 4.92 8.71
N LEU A 239 -22.58 5.01 9.37
CA LEU A 239 -22.67 5.44 10.77
C LEU A 239 -21.76 4.62 11.69
N ALA A 240 -21.80 3.29 11.59
CA ALA A 240 -20.99 2.38 12.40
C ALA A 240 -19.50 2.56 12.16
N SER A 241 -19.11 2.90 10.92
CA SER A 241 -17.74 3.08 10.45
C SER A 241 -17.11 4.40 10.87
N PHE A 242 -17.90 5.41 11.23
CA PHE A 242 -17.36 6.73 11.56
C PHE A 242 -17.80 7.29 12.94
N SER A 243 -18.79 6.68 13.61
CA SER A 243 -19.36 7.21 14.86
C SER A 243 -19.10 6.34 16.09
N ASN A 244 -18.47 6.93 17.11
CA ASN A 244 -18.35 6.33 18.45
C ASN A 244 -19.48 6.82 19.39
N TYR A 245 -19.96 8.04 19.19
CA TYR A 245 -20.98 8.64 20.05
C TYR A 245 -22.37 8.06 19.81
N PHE A 246 -22.73 7.75 18.56
CA PHE A 246 -24.07 7.25 18.24
C PHE A 246 -24.35 5.88 18.87
N PHE A 247 -23.34 5.02 18.96
CA PHE A 247 -23.48 3.67 19.54
C PHE A 247 -23.10 3.60 21.02
N ALA A 248 -22.62 4.69 21.61
CA ALA A 248 -22.20 4.75 23.00
C ALA A 248 -23.35 4.35 23.95
N GLY A 249 -23.11 3.33 24.76
CA GLY A 249 -24.06 2.81 25.77
C GLY A 249 -25.19 1.94 25.22
N ILE A 250 -25.34 1.82 23.89
CA ILE A 250 -26.34 0.95 23.26
C ILE A 250 -25.73 -0.23 22.48
N LEU A 251 -24.39 -0.28 22.36
CA LEU A 251 -23.67 -1.28 21.57
C LEU A 251 -24.20 -2.72 21.74
N PRO A 252 -24.37 -3.29 22.96
CA PRO A 252 -24.86 -4.66 23.10
C PRO A 252 -26.25 -4.87 22.50
N THR A 253 -27.16 -3.90 22.68
CA THR A 253 -28.52 -3.97 22.13
C THR A 253 -28.49 -3.92 20.60
N VAL A 254 -27.64 -3.07 20.04
CA VAL A 254 -27.48 -2.96 18.59
C VAL A 254 -26.94 -4.27 18.01
N SER A 255 -25.90 -4.84 18.63
CA SER A 255 -25.29 -6.08 18.19
C SER A 255 -26.29 -7.25 18.21
N GLU A 256 -27.06 -7.40 19.30
CA GLU A 256 -28.08 -8.45 19.43
C GLU A 256 -29.22 -8.30 18.40
N ASN A 257 -29.66 -7.07 18.12
CA ASN A 257 -30.68 -6.82 17.09
C ASN A 257 -30.18 -7.23 15.69
N LEU A 258 -28.95 -6.86 15.33
CA LEU A 258 -28.36 -7.22 14.04
C LEU A 258 -28.10 -8.72 13.94
N MET A 259 -27.61 -9.37 15.01
CA MET A 259 -27.47 -10.83 15.04
C MET A 259 -28.80 -11.55 14.92
N THR A 260 -29.89 -10.98 15.46
CA THR A 260 -31.24 -11.52 15.27
C THR A 260 -31.64 -11.48 13.79
N LEU A 261 -31.33 -10.39 13.08
CA LEU A 261 -31.58 -10.30 11.63
C LEU A 261 -30.76 -11.34 10.85
N CYS A 262 -29.47 -11.49 11.17
CA CYS A 262 -28.60 -12.48 10.53
C CYS A 262 -29.11 -13.92 10.69
N ASN A 263 -29.71 -14.25 11.84
CA ASN A 263 -30.27 -15.58 12.12
C ASN A 263 -31.73 -15.76 11.66
N SER A 264 -32.37 -14.71 11.15
CA SER A 264 -33.78 -14.77 10.73
C SER A 264 -33.93 -15.35 9.32
N PRO A 265 -35.08 -15.97 8.98
CA PRO A 265 -35.36 -16.47 7.64
C PRO A 265 -35.77 -15.33 6.68
N ILE A 266 -34.91 -14.32 6.55
CA ILE A 266 -35.05 -13.19 5.63
C ILE A 266 -34.16 -13.40 4.39
N ASP A 267 -34.28 -12.50 3.41
CA ASP A 267 -33.44 -12.47 2.21
C ASP A 267 -31.95 -12.45 2.56
N ASN A 268 -31.12 -13.16 1.77
CA ASN A 268 -29.68 -13.28 2.07
C ASN A 268 -28.98 -11.92 1.99
N SER A 269 -29.35 -11.05 1.05
CA SER A 269 -28.75 -9.71 0.93
C SER A 269 -28.94 -8.88 2.21
N LEU A 270 -30.09 -9.01 2.88
CA LEU A 270 -30.34 -8.32 4.15
C LEU A 270 -29.52 -8.90 5.31
N LYS A 271 -29.23 -10.20 5.30
CA LYS A 271 -28.37 -10.83 6.31
C LYS A 271 -26.93 -10.35 6.14
N GLU A 272 -26.45 -10.30 4.90
CA GLU A 272 -25.12 -9.83 4.52
C GLU A 272 -24.95 -8.36 4.94
N SER A 273 -25.85 -7.46 4.53
CA SER A 273 -25.80 -6.06 4.96
C SER A 273 -25.90 -5.89 6.48
N ALA A 274 -26.64 -6.74 7.20
CA ALA A 274 -26.69 -6.69 8.67
C ALA A 274 -25.38 -7.16 9.32
N MET A 275 -24.69 -8.14 8.71
CA MET A 275 -23.38 -8.60 9.13
C MET A 275 -22.30 -7.53 8.86
N GLU A 276 -22.37 -6.83 7.73
CA GLU A 276 -21.50 -5.69 7.43
C GLU A 276 -21.55 -4.61 8.51
N VAL A 277 -22.76 -4.21 8.94
CA VAL A 277 -22.91 -3.26 10.05
C VAL A 277 -22.28 -3.80 11.34
N LEU A 278 -22.43 -5.09 11.63
CA LEU A 278 -21.80 -5.73 12.80
C LEU A 278 -20.27 -5.71 12.72
N LEU A 279 -19.70 -6.03 11.56
CA LEU A 279 -18.26 -6.03 11.34
C LEU A 279 -17.68 -4.61 11.47
N SER A 280 -18.33 -3.59 10.91
CA SER A 280 -17.93 -2.18 11.09
C SER A 280 -17.98 -1.75 12.56
N LEU A 281 -19.01 -2.17 13.31
CA LEU A 281 -19.07 -1.91 14.76
C LEU A 281 -17.92 -2.59 15.49
N ILE A 282 -17.58 -3.83 15.12
CA ILE A 282 -16.48 -4.59 15.72
C ILE A 282 -15.15 -3.91 15.45
N GLN A 283 -14.87 -3.52 14.21
CA GLN A 283 -13.66 -2.80 13.81
C GLN A 283 -13.47 -1.51 14.62
N ASN A 284 -14.52 -0.71 14.78
CA ASN A 284 -14.42 0.56 15.51
C ASN A 284 -14.43 0.43 17.04
N ASN A 285 -14.90 -0.70 17.57
CA ASN A 285 -15.02 -0.92 19.01
C ASN A 285 -14.31 -2.20 19.47
N THR A 286 -13.21 -2.58 18.80
CA THR A 286 -12.45 -3.82 19.00
C THR A 286 -12.22 -4.15 20.47
N SER A 287 -11.72 -3.19 21.25
CA SER A 287 -11.43 -3.37 22.67
C SER A 287 -12.65 -3.73 23.53
N GLN A 288 -13.84 -3.22 23.19
CA GLN A 288 -15.08 -3.51 23.93
C GLN A 288 -15.60 -4.90 23.57
N TYR A 289 -15.56 -5.28 22.29
CA TYR A 289 -16.00 -6.60 21.83
C TYR A 289 -15.11 -7.75 22.32
N LYS A 290 -13.79 -7.54 22.41
CA LYS A 290 -12.87 -8.50 23.03
C LYS A 290 -13.24 -8.81 24.48
N LYS A 291 -13.87 -7.87 25.20
CA LYS A 291 -14.30 -8.02 26.61
C LYS A 291 -15.74 -8.51 26.78
N SER A 292 -16.58 -8.42 25.75
CA SER A 292 -18.03 -8.68 25.87
C SER A 292 -18.43 -10.15 25.74
N GLY A 293 -17.53 -11.03 25.26
CA GLY A 293 -17.84 -12.44 24.99
C GLY A 293 -18.79 -12.66 23.81
N PHE A 294 -19.06 -11.63 23.00
CA PHE A 294 -20.00 -11.67 21.88
C PHE A 294 -19.40 -12.26 20.60
N LEU A 295 -18.10 -12.08 20.38
CA LEU A 295 -17.36 -12.51 19.17
C LEU A 295 -17.57 -14.00 18.79
N PRO A 296 -17.62 -14.97 19.73
CA PRO A 296 -17.95 -16.35 19.41
C PRO A 296 -19.29 -16.54 18.69
N GLN A 297 -20.29 -15.70 18.98
CA GLN A 297 -21.61 -15.81 18.33
C GLN A 297 -21.56 -15.41 16.87
N VAL A 298 -20.83 -14.33 16.55
CA VAL A 298 -20.60 -13.87 15.18
C VAL A 298 -19.85 -14.95 14.40
N LEU A 299 -18.76 -15.48 14.97
CA LEU A 299 -17.99 -16.55 14.36
C LEU A 299 -18.87 -17.78 14.07
N ILE A 300 -19.68 -18.24 15.03
CA ILE A 300 -20.56 -19.39 14.82
C ILE A 300 -21.59 -19.13 13.71
N CYS A 301 -22.13 -17.91 13.61
CA CYS A 301 -23.05 -17.54 12.54
C CYS A 301 -22.38 -17.69 11.15
N LEU A 302 -21.17 -17.13 10.99
CA LEU A 302 -20.41 -17.23 9.74
C LEU A 302 -20.03 -18.68 9.41
N LEU A 303 -19.59 -19.46 10.41
CA LEU A 303 -19.31 -20.89 10.24
C LEU A 303 -20.55 -21.68 9.79
N ASN A 304 -21.73 -21.34 10.28
CA ASN A 304 -22.97 -21.97 9.83
C ASN A 304 -23.33 -21.54 8.39
N TRP A 305 -23.08 -20.30 8.00
CA TRP A 305 -23.28 -19.84 6.63
C TRP A 305 -22.36 -20.57 5.64
N LEU A 306 -21.13 -20.91 6.02
CA LEU A 306 -20.26 -21.78 5.22
C LEU A 306 -20.88 -23.17 4.96
N THR A 307 -21.71 -23.69 5.87
CA THR A 307 -22.38 -24.99 5.71
C THR A 307 -23.63 -24.94 4.83
N SER A 308 -24.05 -23.75 4.37
CA SER A 308 -25.25 -23.59 3.53
C SER A 308 -25.04 -24.05 2.08
N VAL A 309 -23.81 -24.39 1.71
CA VAL A 309 -23.42 -24.84 0.37
C VAL A 309 -24.07 -26.18 -0.02
N SER A 310 -24.52 -26.27 -1.27
CA SER A 310 -25.18 -27.43 -1.89
C SER A 310 -24.39 -28.01 -3.06
N ASP A 311 -24.78 -29.19 -3.55
CA ASP A 311 -24.12 -29.79 -4.72
C ASP A 311 -24.38 -28.99 -6.02
N ASP A 312 -25.54 -28.30 -6.13
CA ASP A 312 -25.85 -27.43 -7.27
C ASP A 312 -24.89 -26.22 -7.28
N ASP A 313 -24.61 -25.63 -6.11
CA ASP A 313 -23.63 -24.54 -5.98
C ASP A 313 -22.22 -25.00 -6.41
N VAL A 314 -21.85 -26.25 -6.16
CA VAL A 314 -20.57 -26.82 -6.60
C VAL A 314 -20.51 -26.94 -8.12
N GLU A 315 -21.59 -27.36 -8.76
CA GLU A 315 -21.67 -27.44 -10.23
C GLU A 315 -21.59 -26.04 -10.86
N ASP A 316 -22.33 -25.08 -10.33
CA ASP A 316 -22.30 -23.68 -10.78
C ASP A 316 -20.91 -23.06 -10.58
N TRP A 317 -20.29 -23.32 -9.43
CA TRP A 317 -18.90 -22.95 -9.16
C TRP A 317 -17.95 -23.61 -10.17
N LEU A 318 -18.04 -24.92 -10.45
CA LEU A 318 -17.18 -25.59 -11.42
C LEU A 318 -17.32 -25.03 -12.84
N ASN A 319 -18.51 -24.54 -13.19
CA ASN A 319 -18.83 -23.96 -14.50
C ASN A 319 -18.54 -22.45 -14.60
N GLU A 320 -18.02 -21.83 -13.53
CA GLU A 320 -17.80 -20.37 -13.44
C GLU A 320 -19.09 -19.54 -13.62
N ASN A 321 -20.24 -20.10 -13.22
CA ASN A 321 -21.54 -19.43 -13.18
C ASN A 321 -21.84 -18.98 -11.73
N THR A 322 -21.04 -18.08 -11.18
CA THR A 322 -21.17 -17.70 -9.77
C THR A 322 -22.25 -16.64 -9.57
N ASP A 323 -23.37 -17.02 -8.94
CA ASP A 323 -24.29 -16.10 -8.27
C ASP A 323 -23.73 -15.76 -6.87
N ASP A 324 -24.05 -14.58 -6.33
CA ASP A 324 -23.60 -14.20 -4.98
C ASP A 324 -24.27 -15.11 -3.92
N THR A 325 -23.49 -16.05 -3.37
CA THR A 325 -23.97 -17.02 -2.38
C THR A 325 -23.58 -16.65 -0.95
N LEU A 326 -24.40 -17.06 0.01
CA LEU A 326 -24.18 -16.76 1.43
C LEU A 326 -22.89 -17.40 1.98
N PHE A 327 -22.46 -18.54 1.43
CA PHE A 327 -21.21 -19.19 1.86
C PHE A 327 -19.96 -18.51 1.26
N GLU A 328 -20.07 -17.83 0.12
CA GLU A 328 -18.98 -17.01 -0.44
C GLU A 328 -18.83 -15.73 0.39
N TYR A 329 -19.92 -15.02 0.68
CA TYR A 329 -19.90 -13.88 1.60
C TYR A 329 -19.29 -14.24 2.97
N ALA A 330 -19.67 -15.40 3.52
CA ALA A 330 -19.15 -15.84 4.82
C ALA A 330 -17.63 -16.08 4.83
N GLN A 331 -17.00 -16.35 3.68
CA GLN A 331 -15.54 -16.47 3.60
C GLN A 331 -14.88 -15.12 3.82
N ASP A 332 -15.33 -14.09 3.09
CA ASP A 332 -14.79 -12.73 3.15
C ASP A 332 -15.07 -12.08 4.52
N ALA A 333 -16.26 -12.32 5.06
CA ALA A 333 -16.65 -11.85 6.39
C ALA A 333 -15.82 -12.47 7.52
N LEU A 334 -15.34 -13.72 7.38
CA LEU A 334 -14.44 -14.34 8.36
C LEU A 334 -13.09 -13.66 8.38
N GLU A 335 -12.53 -13.37 7.20
CA GLU A 335 -11.26 -12.64 7.09
C GLU A 335 -11.40 -11.25 7.72
N THR A 336 -12.46 -10.53 7.37
CA THR A 336 -12.80 -9.19 7.89
C THR A 336 -12.98 -9.18 9.41
N LEU A 337 -13.61 -10.22 9.96
CA LEU A 337 -13.72 -10.38 11.40
C LEU A 337 -12.33 -10.54 12.02
N THR A 338 -11.48 -11.41 11.48
CA THR A 338 -10.15 -11.63 12.04
C THR A 338 -9.21 -10.45 11.87
N SER A 339 -9.29 -9.68 10.79
CA SER A 339 -8.50 -8.45 10.62
C SER A 339 -8.86 -7.39 11.66
N ALA A 340 -10.13 -7.33 12.07
CA ALA A 340 -10.61 -6.36 13.07
C ALA A 340 -10.12 -6.64 14.51
N ILE A 341 -10.01 -7.91 14.89
CA ILE A 341 -9.81 -8.32 16.30
C ILE A 341 -8.58 -9.22 16.54
N GLY A 342 -7.90 -9.68 15.49
CA GLY A 342 -6.90 -10.74 15.56
C GLY A 342 -7.50 -12.13 15.79
N GLY A 343 -6.66 -13.16 15.73
CA GLY A 343 -7.08 -14.56 15.90
C GLY A 343 -7.27 -15.00 17.36
N LYS A 344 -6.55 -14.39 18.31
CA LYS A 344 -6.53 -14.83 19.71
C LYS A 344 -7.91 -14.86 20.40
N PRO A 345 -8.81 -13.87 20.25
CA PRO A 345 -10.13 -13.90 20.87
C PRO A 345 -11.04 -15.02 20.35
N LEU A 346 -10.79 -15.50 19.14
CA LEU A 346 -11.61 -16.51 18.47
C LEU A 346 -11.07 -17.93 18.59
N ARG A 347 -9.80 -18.09 18.98
CA ARG A 347 -9.05 -19.35 18.95
C ARG A 347 -9.85 -20.55 19.44
N ASP A 348 -10.31 -20.51 20.69
CA ASP A 348 -10.91 -21.68 21.33
C ASP A 348 -12.23 -22.07 20.63
N THR A 349 -13.05 -21.09 20.23
CA THR A 349 -14.30 -21.34 19.50
C THR A 349 -14.02 -21.89 18.11
N LEU A 350 -13.09 -21.28 17.37
CA LEU A 350 -12.71 -21.67 16.02
C LEU A 350 -12.20 -23.12 15.98
N PHE A 351 -11.15 -23.42 16.75
CA PHE A 351 -10.53 -24.75 16.73
C PHE A 351 -11.48 -25.84 17.21
N ASN A 352 -12.28 -25.58 18.26
CA ASN A 352 -13.28 -26.56 18.71
C ASN A 352 -14.31 -26.86 17.63
N LYS A 353 -14.82 -25.82 16.94
CA LYS A 353 -15.78 -25.99 15.84
C LYS A 353 -15.16 -26.68 14.63
N CYS A 354 -13.93 -26.35 14.26
CA CYS A 354 -13.21 -27.03 13.18
C CYS A 354 -13.04 -28.53 13.46
N VAL A 355 -12.66 -28.91 14.69
CA VAL A 355 -12.53 -30.32 15.09
C VAL A 355 -13.88 -31.04 15.12
N GLU A 356 -14.95 -30.35 15.54
CA GLU A 356 -16.32 -30.87 15.48
C GLU A 356 -16.74 -31.12 14.03
N PHE A 357 -16.61 -30.10 13.17
CA PHE A 357 -17.02 -30.12 11.77
C PHE A 357 -16.21 -31.12 10.94
N ALA A 358 -14.90 -31.26 11.19
CA ALA A 358 -14.05 -32.23 10.51
C ALA A 358 -14.47 -33.69 10.77
N LYS A 359 -15.17 -33.98 11.88
CA LYS A 359 -15.66 -35.31 12.23
C LYS A 359 -17.05 -35.62 11.64
N MET A 360 -17.72 -34.61 11.09
CA MET A 360 -19.04 -34.78 10.49
C MET A 360 -18.94 -35.56 9.17
N SER A 361 -19.95 -36.40 8.90
CA SER A 361 -19.94 -37.27 7.72
C SER A 361 -20.30 -36.53 6.43
N ASP A 362 -21.06 -35.45 6.53
CA ASP A 362 -21.45 -34.63 5.40
C ASP A 362 -20.32 -33.67 5.00
N TRP A 363 -20.26 -33.37 3.71
CA TRP A 363 -19.16 -32.60 3.15
C TRP A 363 -19.25 -31.09 3.43
N PRO A 364 -20.43 -30.43 3.56
CA PRO A 364 -20.49 -28.99 3.87
C PRO A 364 -19.82 -28.61 5.19
N HIS A 365 -19.95 -29.44 6.23
CA HIS A 365 -19.23 -29.20 7.49
C HIS A 365 -17.72 -29.39 7.33
N ARG A 366 -17.26 -30.45 6.62
CA ARG A 366 -15.83 -30.63 6.34
C ARG A 366 -15.26 -29.46 5.53
N PHE A 367 -16.01 -28.96 4.55
CA PHE A 367 -15.69 -27.74 3.82
C PHE A 367 -15.55 -26.54 4.75
N ALA A 368 -16.56 -26.27 5.58
CA ALA A 368 -16.54 -25.15 6.53
C ALA A 368 -15.33 -25.22 7.48
N ALA A 369 -14.93 -26.42 7.94
CA ALA A 369 -13.75 -26.60 8.79
C ALA A 369 -12.45 -26.15 8.09
N VAL A 370 -12.19 -26.64 6.87
CA VAL A 370 -10.96 -26.32 6.13
C VAL A 370 -10.98 -24.86 5.67
N THR A 371 -12.10 -24.38 5.14
CA THR A 371 -12.27 -23.01 4.67
C THR A 371 -12.09 -22.01 5.80
N SER A 372 -12.71 -22.23 6.97
CA SER A 372 -12.54 -21.32 8.10
C SER A 372 -11.09 -21.22 8.58
N LEU A 373 -10.33 -22.32 8.58
CA LEU A 373 -8.90 -22.28 8.86
C LEU A 373 -8.10 -21.54 7.79
N ALA A 374 -8.50 -21.61 6.52
CA ALA A 374 -7.86 -20.89 5.42
C ALA A 374 -8.04 -19.37 5.55
N GLN A 375 -9.25 -18.91 5.88
CA GLN A 375 -9.58 -17.48 5.90
C GLN A 375 -8.96 -16.70 7.08
N VAL A 376 -8.53 -17.39 8.14
CA VAL A 376 -7.99 -16.72 9.34
C VAL A 376 -6.46 -16.65 9.37
N ILE A 377 -5.74 -17.13 8.34
CA ILE A 377 -4.29 -17.33 8.44
C ILE A 377 -3.53 -16.02 8.64
N GLN A 378 -3.77 -15.04 7.75
CA GLN A 378 -3.02 -13.80 7.70
C GLN A 378 -3.20 -13.00 9.00
N HIS A 379 -4.45 -12.75 9.38
CA HIS A 379 -4.81 -11.94 10.54
C HIS A 379 -4.83 -12.72 11.87
N GLY A 380 -4.75 -14.06 11.82
CA GLY A 380 -4.67 -14.95 12.98
C GLY A 380 -3.30 -15.62 13.13
N LYS A 381 -2.23 -15.02 12.57
CA LYS A 381 -0.93 -15.66 12.42
C LYS A 381 -0.35 -16.22 13.72
N PHE A 382 -0.54 -15.55 14.86
CA PHE A 382 -0.01 -16.05 16.14
C PHE A 382 -0.64 -17.37 16.57
N ILE A 383 -1.98 -17.49 16.46
CA ILE A 383 -2.68 -18.73 16.81
C ILE A 383 -2.36 -19.85 15.81
N ILE A 384 -2.25 -19.52 14.51
CA ILE A 384 -1.91 -20.49 13.47
C ILE A 384 -0.48 -20.98 13.62
N LYS A 385 0.50 -20.10 13.84
CA LYS A 385 1.92 -20.45 14.04
C LYS A 385 2.09 -21.44 15.19
N SER A 386 1.36 -21.24 16.29
CA SER A 386 1.43 -22.12 17.47
C SER A 386 0.81 -23.50 17.25
N ASN A 387 -0.06 -23.66 16.24
CA ASN A 387 -0.83 -24.88 15.97
C ASN A 387 -0.68 -25.38 14.52
N ILE A 388 0.38 -24.97 13.81
CA ILE A 388 0.51 -25.20 12.36
C ILE A 388 0.53 -26.68 12.00
N THR A 389 1.14 -27.51 12.86
CA THR A 389 1.20 -28.96 12.64
C THR A 389 -0.18 -29.60 12.78
N GLU A 390 -0.96 -29.21 13.81
CA GLU A 390 -2.32 -29.71 13.99
C GLU A 390 -3.27 -29.23 12.87
N VAL A 391 -3.15 -27.96 12.45
CA VAL A 391 -3.90 -27.40 11.32
C VAL A 391 -3.63 -28.21 10.05
N LEU A 392 -2.36 -28.46 9.73
CA LEU A 392 -2.00 -29.26 8.55
C LEU A 392 -2.48 -30.71 8.67
N GLN A 393 -2.37 -31.35 9.85
CA GLN A 393 -2.85 -32.71 10.06
C GLN A 393 -4.37 -32.83 9.86
N LEU A 394 -5.14 -31.85 10.32
CA LEU A 394 -6.59 -31.81 10.15
C LEU A 394 -6.97 -31.59 8.68
N SER A 395 -6.24 -30.73 7.97
CA SER A 395 -6.58 -30.31 6.62
C SER A 395 -6.06 -31.25 5.52
N PHE A 396 -4.92 -31.95 5.70
CA PHE A 396 -4.35 -32.79 4.63
C PHE A 396 -5.22 -33.99 4.23
N SER A 397 -6.18 -34.42 5.06
CA SER A 397 -7.18 -35.41 4.62
C SER A 397 -8.00 -34.93 3.43
N ALA A 398 -8.13 -33.61 3.24
CA ALA A 398 -8.83 -33.01 2.11
C ALA A 398 -8.20 -33.28 0.75
N VAL A 399 -6.89 -33.59 0.66
CA VAL A 399 -6.19 -33.83 -0.63
C VAL A 399 -6.88 -34.92 -1.46
N SER A 400 -7.46 -35.91 -0.79
CA SER A 400 -8.12 -37.06 -1.40
C SER A 400 -9.65 -37.02 -1.26
N ASP A 401 -10.23 -35.89 -0.85
CA ASP A 401 -11.69 -35.75 -0.81
C ASP A 401 -12.25 -35.71 -2.24
N ASN A 402 -13.44 -36.29 -2.43
CA ASN A 402 -14.10 -36.31 -3.73
C ASN A 402 -14.72 -34.95 -4.07
N GLN A 403 -14.94 -34.09 -3.07
CA GLN A 403 -15.58 -32.79 -3.25
C GLN A 403 -14.54 -31.72 -3.64
N PRO A 404 -14.66 -31.09 -4.83
CA PRO A 404 -13.67 -30.15 -5.34
C PRO A 404 -13.52 -28.92 -4.44
N LEU A 405 -14.60 -28.40 -3.86
CA LEU A 405 -14.52 -27.24 -2.95
C LEU A 405 -13.61 -27.51 -1.73
N ILE A 406 -13.63 -28.72 -1.16
CA ILE A 406 -12.78 -29.05 -0.01
C ILE A 406 -11.30 -29.08 -0.43
N VAL A 407 -11.01 -29.66 -1.60
CA VAL A 407 -9.65 -29.67 -2.17
C VAL A 407 -9.19 -28.23 -2.47
N TYR A 408 -10.08 -27.38 -2.98
CA TYR A 408 -9.80 -25.98 -3.25
C TYR A 408 -9.49 -25.21 -1.95
N SER A 409 -10.29 -25.40 -0.89
CA SER A 409 -10.05 -24.79 0.42
C SER A 409 -8.73 -25.23 1.05
N LEU A 410 -8.33 -26.48 0.85
CA LEU A 410 -6.99 -26.93 1.27
C LEU A 410 -5.90 -26.16 0.52
N LEU A 411 -6.04 -25.97 -0.79
CA LEU A 411 -5.05 -25.23 -1.58
C LEU A 411 -4.99 -23.75 -1.17
N ASN A 412 -6.14 -23.13 -0.86
CA ASN A 412 -6.18 -21.79 -0.24
C ASN A 412 -5.42 -21.76 1.09
N LEU A 413 -5.67 -22.74 1.97
CA LEU A 413 -4.98 -22.85 3.25
C LEU A 413 -3.46 -23.00 3.08
N LEU A 414 -3.02 -23.85 2.15
CA LEU A 414 -1.60 -24.06 1.88
C LEU A 414 -0.94 -22.79 1.34
N GLU A 415 -1.61 -22.06 0.45
CA GLU A 415 -1.12 -20.79 -0.08
C GLU A 415 -1.01 -19.72 1.02
N GLY A 416 -2.05 -19.50 1.81
CA GLY A 416 -2.01 -18.54 2.92
C GLY A 416 -0.92 -18.88 3.94
N LEU A 417 -0.70 -20.18 4.24
CA LEU A 417 0.40 -20.61 5.10
C LEU A 417 1.78 -20.39 4.47
N MET A 418 1.91 -20.55 3.15
CA MET A 418 3.17 -20.28 2.43
C MET A 418 3.50 -18.79 2.41
N GLU A 419 2.50 -17.92 2.26
CA GLU A 419 2.67 -16.46 2.28
C GLU A 419 2.98 -15.95 3.69
N THR A 420 2.30 -16.48 4.71
CA THR A 420 2.45 -16.01 6.10
C THR A 420 3.65 -16.64 6.81
N PHE A 421 3.98 -17.91 6.52
CA PHE A 421 5.04 -18.67 7.19
C PHE A 421 5.96 -19.44 6.22
N PRO A 422 6.54 -18.79 5.21
CA PRO A 422 7.30 -19.48 4.15
C PRO A 422 8.41 -20.36 4.71
N HIS A 423 9.19 -19.87 5.68
CA HIS A 423 10.30 -20.61 6.28
C HIS A 423 9.84 -21.87 7.03
N ILE A 424 8.75 -21.81 7.80
CA ILE A 424 8.24 -22.96 8.56
C ILE A 424 7.71 -24.02 7.59
N MET A 425 6.95 -23.58 6.58
CA MET A 425 6.37 -24.47 5.58
C MET A 425 7.45 -25.19 4.76
N ILE A 426 8.48 -24.47 4.30
CA ILE A 426 9.58 -25.03 3.50
C ILE A 426 10.55 -25.87 4.35
N ARG A 427 10.82 -25.49 5.61
CA ARG A 427 11.77 -26.23 6.46
C ARG A 427 11.17 -27.54 6.98
N SER A 428 9.91 -27.52 7.40
CA SER A 428 9.30 -28.62 8.18
C SER A 428 8.24 -29.43 7.42
N HIS A 429 7.58 -28.84 6.41
CA HIS A 429 6.41 -29.45 5.78
C HIS A 429 6.51 -29.61 4.25
N PHE A 430 7.63 -29.22 3.64
CA PHE A 430 7.85 -29.21 2.19
C PHE A 430 7.41 -30.50 1.48
N ASP A 431 7.89 -31.66 1.91
CA ASP A 431 7.58 -32.93 1.26
C ASP A 431 6.07 -33.23 1.25
N SER A 432 5.35 -32.88 2.32
CA SER A 432 3.90 -33.12 2.40
C SER A 432 3.14 -32.19 1.44
N ILE A 433 3.55 -30.93 1.37
CA ILE A 433 2.97 -29.91 0.50
C ILE A 433 3.19 -30.28 -0.97
N VAL A 434 4.44 -30.58 -1.36
CA VAL A 434 4.78 -30.92 -2.74
C VAL A 434 4.04 -32.17 -3.21
N ASN A 435 3.94 -33.20 -2.38
CA ASN A 435 3.19 -34.41 -2.72
C ASN A 435 1.69 -34.12 -2.89
N ALA A 436 1.10 -33.28 -2.04
CA ALA A 436 -0.28 -32.83 -2.21
C ALA A 436 -0.48 -32.08 -3.54
N LEU A 437 0.41 -31.13 -3.87
CA LEU A 437 0.36 -30.37 -5.11
C LEU A 437 0.51 -31.26 -6.35
N ILE A 438 1.40 -32.25 -6.33
CA ILE A 438 1.57 -33.23 -7.42
C ILE A 438 0.26 -33.98 -7.71
N LEU A 439 -0.51 -34.30 -6.66
CA LEU A 439 -1.81 -34.95 -6.81
C LEU A 439 -2.86 -33.97 -7.35
N CYS A 440 -2.95 -32.76 -6.79
CA CYS A 440 -3.95 -31.76 -7.18
C CYS A 440 -3.76 -31.24 -8.62
N VAL A 441 -2.51 -31.13 -9.11
CA VAL A 441 -2.21 -30.80 -10.52
C VAL A 441 -2.76 -31.85 -11.49
N LYS A 442 -2.95 -33.10 -11.03
CA LYS A 442 -3.53 -34.20 -11.82
C LYS A 442 -5.04 -34.35 -11.62
N SER A 443 -5.69 -33.42 -10.91
CA SER A 443 -7.14 -33.42 -10.69
C SER A 443 -7.92 -33.44 -12.02
N PRO A 444 -9.10 -34.07 -12.09
CA PRO A 444 -9.96 -33.99 -13.27
C PRO A 444 -10.63 -32.62 -13.46
N HIS A 445 -10.65 -31.77 -12.42
CA HIS A 445 -11.32 -30.47 -12.43
C HIS A 445 -10.34 -29.34 -12.71
N SER A 446 -10.58 -28.56 -13.76
CA SER A 446 -9.71 -27.46 -14.17
C SER A 446 -9.49 -26.39 -13.09
N ARG A 447 -10.54 -26.02 -12.31
CA ARG A 447 -10.38 -25.03 -11.22
C ARG A 447 -9.40 -25.50 -10.14
N ILE A 448 -9.38 -26.80 -9.85
CA ILE A 448 -8.43 -27.40 -8.90
C ILE A 448 -7.02 -27.45 -9.48
N GLN A 449 -6.89 -27.81 -10.76
CA GLN A 449 -5.60 -27.79 -11.45
C GLN A 449 -5.00 -26.39 -11.47
N GLU A 450 -5.81 -25.38 -11.78
CA GLU A 450 -5.41 -23.98 -11.81
C GLU A 450 -4.96 -23.52 -10.42
N LYS A 451 -5.77 -23.77 -9.38
CA LYS A 451 -5.43 -23.40 -8.01
C LYS A 451 -4.16 -24.11 -7.52
N ALA A 452 -4.01 -25.40 -7.81
CA ALA A 452 -2.81 -26.15 -7.44
C ALA A 452 -1.56 -25.58 -8.12
N CYS A 453 -1.68 -25.10 -9.35
CA CYS A 453 -0.59 -24.41 -10.04
C CYS A 453 -0.27 -23.06 -9.39
N PHE A 454 -1.26 -22.29 -8.91
CA PHE A 454 -1.01 -21.05 -8.15
C PHE A 454 -0.32 -21.32 -6.81
N THR A 455 -0.83 -22.26 -6.01
CA THR A 455 -0.20 -22.65 -4.75
C THR A 455 1.23 -23.19 -4.97
N LEU A 456 1.45 -23.93 -6.07
CA LEU A 456 2.80 -24.35 -6.48
C LEU A 456 3.69 -23.13 -6.78
N GLN A 457 3.20 -22.13 -7.50
CA GLN A 457 3.96 -20.90 -7.80
C GLN A 457 4.33 -20.15 -6.51
N SER A 458 3.38 -19.96 -5.60
CA SER A 458 3.64 -19.35 -4.28
C SER A 458 4.70 -20.13 -3.47
N MET A 459 4.63 -21.46 -3.49
CA MET A 459 5.67 -22.29 -2.85
C MET A 459 7.03 -22.12 -3.52
N LEU A 460 7.08 -22.05 -4.86
CA LEU A 460 8.31 -21.90 -5.63
C LEU A 460 8.96 -20.53 -5.40
N ASP A 461 8.17 -19.45 -5.32
CA ASP A 461 8.68 -18.09 -5.07
C ASP A 461 9.40 -17.96 -3.73
N ASN A 462 8.92 -18.69 -2.73
CA ASN A 462 9.50 -18.66 -1.40
C ASN A 462 10.70 -19.62 -1.21
N LEU A 463 11.11 -20.39 -2.23
CA LEU A 463 12.18 -21.39 -2.08
C LEU A 463 13.58 -20.80 -1.89
N GLY A 464 13.88 -19.63 -2.48
CA GLY A 464 15.20 -19.00 -2.41
C GLY A 464 16.36 -19.99 -2.65
N GLU A 465 17.30 -20.05 -1.70
CA GLU A 465 18.46 -20.96 -1.74
C GLU A 465 18.11 -22.45 -1.54
N CYS A 466 16.92 -22.76 -1.02
CA CYS A 466 16.43 -24.13 -0.83
C CYS A 466 15.94 -24.81 -2.11
N SER A 467 16.14 -24.22 -3.30
CA SER A 467 15.75 -24.76 -4.61
C SER A 467 16.20 -26.22 -4.85
N ASN A 468 17.30 -26.66 -4.23
CA ASN A 468 17.78 -28.04 -4.31
C ASN A 468 16.78 -29.08 -3.76
N LYS A 469 15.90 -28.69 -2.81
CA LYS A 469 14.84 -29.56 -2.28
C LYS A 469 13.82 -29.95 -3.36
N LEU A 470 13.66 -29.13 -4.40
CA LEU A 470 12.73 -29.40 -5.49
C LEU A 470 13.21 -30.53 -6.41
N ILE A 471 14.54 -30.73 -6.53
CA ILE A 471 15.17 -31.63 -7.52
C ILE A 471 14.56 -33.05 -7.55
N PRO A 472 14.33 -33.73 -6.41
CA PRO A 472 13.75 -35.07 -6.40
C PRO A 472 12.32 -35.13 -6.96
N PHE A 473 11.60 -34.02 -6.90
CA PHE A 473 10.19 -33.91 -7.28
C PHE A 473 9.97 -33.37 -8.70
N ILE A 474 10.98 -32.72 -9.32
CA ILE A 474 10.87 -32.10 -10.66
C ILE A 474 10.25 -33.06 -11.66
N GLY A 475 10.71 -34.32 -11.72
CA GLY A 475 10.17 -35.30 -12.68
C GLY A 475 8.65 -35.49 -12.54
N GLN A 476 8.17 -35.71 -11.31
CA GLN A 476 6.75 -35.94 -11.06
C GLN A 476 5.89 -34.70 -11.29
N ILE A 477 6.42 -33.52 -10.94
CA ILE A 477 5.77 -32.23 -11.17
C ILE A 477 5.66 -31.97 -12.68
N MET A 478 6.77 -32.13 -13.42
CA MET A 478 6.82 -31.95 -14.87
C MET A 478 5.88 -32.92 -15.60
N ASP A 479 5.83 -34.18 -15.20
CA ASP A 479 4.88 -35.15 -15.77
C ASP A 479 3.42 -34.68 -15.58
N GLY A 480 3.06 -34.19 -14.39
CA GLY A 480 1.74 -33.65 -14.11
C GLY A 480 1.41 -32.41 -14.95
N LEU A 481 2.32 -31.43 -15.00
CA LEU A 481 2.15 -30.18 -15.74
C LEU A 481 2.07 -30.41 -17.25
N LEU A 482 2.89 -31.31 -17.81
CA LEU A 482 2.86 -31.63 -19.24
C LEU A 482 1.56 -32.34 -19.63
N ILE A 483 1.03 -33.22 -18.78
CA ILE A 483 -0.31 -33.82 -18.99
C ILE A 483 -1.36 -32.72 -18.96
N LEU A 484 -1.40 -31.88 -17.93
CA LEU A 484 -2.33 -30.75 -17.81
C LEU A 484 -2.34 -29.88 -19.08
N ILE A 485 -1.16 -29.48 -19.56
CA ILE A 485 -1.02 -28.62 -20.74
C ILE A 485 -1.48 -29.30 -22.03
N THR A 486 -1.31 -30.62 -22.15
CA THR A 486 -1.62 -31.35 -23.39
C THR A 486 -3.04 -31.90 -23.45
N THR A 487 -3.68 -32.16 -22.31
CA THR A 487 -5.02 -32.77 -22.26
C THR A 487 -6.13 -31.77 -21.94
N ASN A 488 -5.83 -30.66 -21.26
CA ASN A 488 -6.85 -29.67 -20.95
C ASN A 488 -7.16 -28.82 -22.20
N ASN A 489 -8.43 -28.40 -22.35
CA ASN A 489 -8.90 -27.58 -23.46
C ASN A 489 -9.12 -26.12 -23.05
N GLN A 490 -9.07 -25.79 -21.75
CA GLN A 490 -9.26 -24.44 -21.25
C GLN A 490 -7.94 -23.65 -21.31
N PRO A 491 -7.87 -22.57 -22.12
CA PRO A 491 -6.65 -21.78 -22.28
C PRO A 491 -6.07 -21.24 -20.96
N LYS A 492 -6.94 -20.82 -20.03
CA LYS A 492 -6.58 -20.27 -18.71
C LYS A 492 -5.79 -21.28 -17.88
N THR A 493 -6.32 -22.50 -17.70
CA THR A 493 -5.64 -23.57 -16.95
C THR A 493 -4.30 -23.95 -17.59
N ILE A 494 -4.24 -24.03 -18.93
CA ILE A 494 -2.98 -24.29 -19.64
C ILE A 494 -1.96 -23.17 -19.39
N SER A 495 -2.40 -21.91 -19.41
CA SER A 495 -1.58 -20.74 -19.13
C SER A 495 -0.97 -20.80 -17.72
N THR A 496 -1.77 -21.12 -16.70
CA THR A 496 -1.30 -21.28 -15.31
C THR A 496 -0.32 -22.45 -15.16
N GLY A 497 -0.53 -23.55 -15.87
CA GLY A 497 0.43 -24.64 -15.96
C GLY A 497 1.77 -24.21 -16.56
N LEU A 498 1.75 -23.44 -17.65
CA LEU A 498 2.95 -22.86 -18.26
C LEU A 498 3.66 -21.88 -17.30
N SER A 499 2.93 -21.07 -16.53
CA SER A 499 3.51 -20.20 -15.48
C SER A 499 4.30 -21.01 -14.46
N SER A 500 3.75 -22.11 -13.96
CA SER A 500 4.45 -22.99 -13.01
C SER A 500 5.78 -23.50 -13.59
N ILE A 501 5.79 -23.85 -14.89
CA ILE A 501 7.02 -24.25 -15.59
C ILE A 501 8.02 -23.08 -15.70
N VAL A 502 7.57 -21.84 -15.90
CA VAL A 502 8.43 -20.65 -15.91
C VAL A 502 9.16 -20.51 -14.56
N TYR A 503 8.43 -20.59 -13.45
CA TYR A 503 9.01 -20.52 -12.10
C TYR A 503 10.01 -21.64 -11.84
N ILE A 504 9.65 -22.89 -12.13
CA ILE A 504 10.57 -24.04 -12.03
C ILE A 504 11.83 -23.79 -12.88
N SER A 505 11.68 -23.27 -14.10
CA SER A 505 12.80 -23.00 -15.00
C SER A 505 13.75 -21.92 -14.51
N LEU A 506 13.26 -20.96 -13.73
CA LEU A 506 14.08 -19.92 -13.12
C LEU A 506 14.87 -20.42 -11.91
N LEU A 507 14.30 -21.36 -11.13
CA LEU A 507 14.91 -21.89 -9.90
C LEU A 507 15.90 -23.04 -10.17
N VAL A 508 15.52 -24.00 -11.01
CA VAL A 508 16.29 -25.23 -11.31
C VAL A 508 16.68 -25.27 -12.77
N THR A 509 17.23 -24.16 -13.26
CA THR A 509 17.54 -23.93 -14.68
C THR A 509 18.34 -25.09 -15.28
N ASN A 510 19.42 -25.54 -14.63
CA ASN A 510 20.32 -26.57 -15.17
C ASN A 510 19.61 -27.93 -15.41
N GLN A 511 18.67 -28.28 -14.55
CA GLN A 511 17.88 -29.51 -14.64
C GLN A 511 16.85 -29.45 -15.78
N MET A 512 16.45 -28.26 -16.22
CA MET A 512 15.44 -28.09 -17.26
C MET A 512 15.95 -28.40 -18.68
N GLY A 513 17.27 -28.44 -18.90
CA GLY A 513 17.86 -28.74 -20.20
C GLY A 513 17.40 -30.07 -20.81
N GLN A 514 17.13 -31.08 -19.99
CA GLN A 514 16.68 -32.40 -20.45
C GLN A 514 15.26 -32.39 -21.07
N TYR A 515 14.44 -31.38 -20.77
CA TYR A 515 13.08 -31.25 -21.29
C TYR A 515 13.01 -30.44 -22.59
N TYR A 516 14.14 -29.94 -23.11
CA TYR A 516 14.18 -29.09 -24.30
C TYR A 516 13.48 -29.73 -25.51
N GLU A 517 13.75 -31.00 -25.83
CA GLU A 517 13.13 -31.68 -26.97
C GLU A 517 11.61 -31.81 -26.83
N GLN A 518 11.12 -31.99 -25.60
CA GLN A 518 9.69 -32.09 -25.31
C GLN A 518 9.02 -30.71 -25.48
N PHE A 519 9.62 -29.65 -24.94
CA PHE A 519 9.14 -28.27 -25.12
C PHE A 519 9.17 -27.83 -26.57
N GLN A 520 10.21 -28.19 -27.32
CA GLN A 520 10.29 -27.87 -28.74
C GLN A 520 9.11 -28.48 -29.52
N LYS A 521 8.77 -29.76 -29.26
CA LYS A 521 7.61 -30.41 -29.87
C LYS A 521 6.30 -29.75 -29.43
N LEU A 522 6.17 -29.46 -28.13
CA LEU A 522 4.99 -28.84 -27.55
C LEU A 522 4.71 -27.45 -28.14
N PHE A 523 5.71 -26.57 -28.15
CA PHE A 523 5.57 -25.20 -28.64
C PHE A 523 5.31 -25.17 -30.14
N ASN A 524 5.96 -26.03 -30.93
CA ASN A 524 5.66 -26.15 -32.37
C ASN A 524 4.21 -26.56 -32.64
N ALA A 525 3.58 -27.32 -31.74
CA ALA A 525 2.19 -27.74 -31.87
C ALA A 525 1.18 -26.69 -31.37
N LEU A 526 1.53 -25.92 -30.33
CA LEU A 526 0.63 -24.95 -29.69
C LEU A 526 0.75 -23.53 -30.24
N LEU A 527 1.96 -23.02 -30.48
CA LEU A 527 2.18 -21.62 -30.89
C LEU A 527 1.37 -21.22 -32.15
N PRO A 528 1.24 -22.07 -33.20
CA PRO A 528 0.44 -21.74 -34.37
C PRO A 528 -1.07 -21.66 -34.11
N LYS A 529 -1.56 -22.25 -33.00
CA LYS A 529 -2.97 -22.21 -32.59
C LYS A 529 -3.31 -20.99 -31.75
N CYS A 530 -2.31 -20.30 -31.21
CA CYS A 530 -2.49 -19.11 -30.37
C CYS A 530 -2.73 -17.86 -31.23
N THR A 531 -3.90 -17.78 -31.87
CA THR A 531 -4.29 -16.68 -32.77
C THR A 531 -5.42 -15.82 -32.22
N THR A 532 -5.92 -16.13 -31.03
CA THR A 532 -7.05 -15.44 -30.39
C THR A 532 -6.63 -14.82 -29.07
N PHE A 533 -7.37 -13.81 -28.61
CA PHE A 533 -7.14 -13.13 -27.34
C PHE A 533 -7.03 -14.10 -26.15
N ASN A 534 -7.98 -15.04 -26.02
CA ASN A 534 -8.00 -16.06 -24.94
C ASN A 534 -6.78 -16.98 -24.94
N THR A 535 -6.11 -17.13 -26.08
CA THR A 535 -4.90 -17.97 -26.23
C THR A 535 -3.61 -17.16 -26.21
N SER A 536 -3.70 -15.84 -26.12
CA SER A 536 -2.56 -14.94 -26.28
C SER A 536 -1.63 -14.97 -25.05
N GLU A 537 -2.20 -15.19 -23.86
CA GLU A 537 -1.40 -15.41 -22.66
C GLU A 537 -0.50 -16.64 -22.77
N MET A 538 -1.05 -17.75 -23.29
CA MET A 538 -0.29 -18.98 -23.56
C MET A 538 0.87 -18.71 -24.53
N LYS A 539 0.63 -17.93 -25.59
CA LYS A 539 1.68 -17.50 -26.53
C LYS A 539 2.78 -16.75 -25.79
N GLY A 540 2.40 -15.84 -24.89
CA GLY A 540 3.32 -15.04 -24.08
C GLY A 540 4.22 -15.92 -23.22
N LYS A 541 3.62 -16.83 -22.42
CA LYS A 541 4.36 -17.76 -21.55
C LYS A 541 5.30 -18.68 -22.32
N MET A 542 4.88 -19.17 -23.49
CA MET A 542 5.76 -19.96 -24.36
C MET A 542 6.96 -19.15 -24.85
N ILE A 543 6.75 -17.90 -25.30
CA ILE A 543 7.84 -17.00 -25.71
C ILE A 543 8.79 -16.74 -24.53
N GLU A 544 8.24 -16.55 -23.33
CA GLU A 544 9.01 -16.37 -22.11
C GLU A 544 9.89 -17.57 -21.78
N LEU A 545 9.34 -18.79 -21.82
CA LEU A 545 10.09 -20.03 -21.65
C LEU A 545 11.18 -20.20 -22.71
N MET A 546 10.87 -19.92 -23.98
CA MET A 546 11.86 -19.98 -25.06
C MET A 546 13.02 -19.03 -24.80
N ALA A 547 12.76 -17.83 -24.30
CA ALA A 547 13.79 -16.86 -23.94
C ALA A 547 14.65 -17.36 -22.76
N ILE A 548 14.06 -17.97 -21.72
CA ILE A 548 14.81 -18.55 -20.60
C ILE A 548 15.77 -19.66 -21.08
N PHE A 549 15.28 -20.58 -21.90
CA PHE A 549 16.11 -21.66 -22.47
C PHE A 549 17.24 -21.11 -23.34
N ASN A 550 16.99 -20.06 -24.12
CA ASN A 550 18.02 -19.45 -24.95
C ASN A 550 19.07 -18.68 -24.11
N SER A 551 18.61 -17.85 -23.16
CA SER A 551 19.48 -16.92 -22.44
C SER A 551 20.27 -17.58 -21.31
N LYS A 552 19.65 -18.49 -20.54
CA LYS A 552 20.27 -19.10 -19.36
C LYS A 552 20.90 -20.48 -19.60
N LEU A 553 20.40 -21.25 -20.57
CA LEU A 553 20.86 -22.62 -20.82
C LEU A 553 21.79 -22.73 -22.01
N ASN A 554 21.27 -22.57 -23.22
CA ASN A 554 22.05 -22.72 -24.44
C ASN A 554 21.57 -21.73 -25.50
N PRO A 555 22.43 -20.83 -26.01
CA PRO A 555 22.07 -19.86 -27.06
C PRO A 555 21.56 -20.50 -28.37
N GLN A 556 21.81 -21.79 -28.58
CA GLN A 556 21.29 -22.55 -29.74
C GLN A 556 19.85 -23.02 -29.55
N PHE A 557 19.36 -23.14 -28.31
CA PHE A 557 17.98 -23.49 -28.03
C PHE A 557 17.07 -22.34 -28.45
N PHE A 558 16.06 -22.62 -29.28
CA PHE A 558 15.14 -21.61 -29.81
C PHE A 558 15.87 -20.41 -30.45
N SER A 559 16.82 -20.67 -31.36
CA SER A 559 17.66 -19.62 -31.98
C SER A 559 16.89 -18.50 -32.70
N ASN A 560 15.63 -18.73 -33.06
CA ASN A 560 14.74 -17.76 -33.69
C ASN A 560 13.98 -16.86 -32.69
N ILE A 561 14.23 -16.98 -31.37
CA ILE A 561 13.47 -16.26 -30.35
C ILE A 561 13.48 -14.73 -30.52
N GLN A 562 14.62 -14.15 -30.91
CA GLN A 562 14.71 -12.70 -31.13
C GLN A 562 13.77 -12.23 -32.25
N GLU A 563 13.63 -13.03 -33.31
CA GLU A 563 12.71 -12.74 -34.41
C GLU A 563 11.25 -12.87 -33.97
N ILE A 564 10.93 -13.89 -33.18
CA ILE A 564 9.57 -14.08 -32.62
C ILE A 564 9.17 -12.90 -31.73
N ILE A 565 10.05 -12.45 -30.82
CA ILE A 565 9.81 -11.29 -29.96
C ILE A 565 9.59 -10.04 -30.81
N TYR A 566 10.49 -9.78 -31.77
CA TYR A 566 10.41 -8.59 -32.63
C TYR A 566 9.11 -8.56 -33.45
N ASN A 567 8.75 -9.68 -34.08
CA ASN A 567 7.55 -9.77 -34.91
C ASN A 567 6.28 -9.63 -34.06
N THR A 568 6.25 -10.23 -32.86
CA THR A 568 5.11 -10.13 -31.95
C THR A 568 4.94 -8.68 -31.47
N LEU A 569 6.00 -8.01 -31.00
CA LEU A 569 5.92 -6.59 -30.61
C LEU A 569 5.54 -5.68 -31.80
N SER A 570 6.09 -5.94 -32.98
CA SER A 570 5.78 -5.16 -34.19
C SER A 570 4.32 -5.31 -34.62
N GLU A 571 3.70 -6.46 -34.37
CA GLU A 571 2.28 -6.68 -34.63
C GLU A 571 1.40 -5.99 -33.60
N LEU A 572 1.70 -6.15 -32.30
CA LEU A 572 0.98 -5.49 -31.22
C LEU A 572 1.02 -3.97 -31.34
N PHE A 573 2.18 -3.40 -31.67
CA PHE A 573 2.35 -1.94 -31.75
C PHE A 573 1.65 -1.28 -32.94
N LYS A 574 1.01 -2.06 -33.83
CA LYS A 574 0.10 -1.54 -34.86
C LYS A 574 -1.29 -1.20 -34.30
N GLN A 575 -1.65 -1.75 -33.14
CA GLN A 575 -2.90 -1.44 -32.44
C GLN A 575 -2.85 0.00 -31.87
N PRO A 576 -3.99 0.60 -31.50
CA PRO A 576 -4.02 1.86 -30.74
C PRO A 576 -3.19 1.79 -29.45
N VAL A 577 -2.85 2.94 -28.87
CA VAL A 577 -2.23 3.01 -27.53
C VAL A 577 -3.23 2.47 -26.50
N GLY A 578 -2.76 1.65 -25.56
CA GLY A 578 -3.61 0.85 -24.66
C GLY A 578 -3.78 -0.57 -25.16
N ILE A 579 -2.68 -1.32 -25.30
CA ILE A 579 -2.74 -2.72 -25.76
C ILE A 579 -3.41 -3.58 -24.67
N GLU A 580 -4.57 -4.13 -25.00
CA GLU A 580 -5.31 -5.04 -24.10
C GLU A 580 -4.77 -6.47 -24.14
N ASP A 581 -4.00 -6.82 -25.17
CA ASP A 581 -3.56 -8.18 -25.42
C ASP A 581 -2.62 -8.71 -24.30
N PRO A 582 -2.98 -9.83 -23.63
CA PRO A 582 -2.25 -10.34 -22.46
C PRO A 582 -0.84 -10.87 -22.80
N VAL A 583 -0.48 -10.97 -24.08
CA VAL A 583 0.86 -11.40 -24.51
C VAL A 583 1.95 -10.35 -24.22
N LEU A 584 1.57 -9.06 -24.18
CA LEU A 584 2.51 -7.93 -24.06
C LEU A 584 3.47 -8.06 -22.86
N PRO A 585 3.01 -8.26 -21.60
CA PRO A 585 3.90 -8.36 -20.44
C PRO A 585 4.97 -9.46 -20.62
N TYR A 586 4.57 -10.62 -21.14
CA TYR A 586 5.46 -11.77 -21.29
C TYR A 586 6.50 -11.58 -22.39
N VAL A 587 6.13 -10.93 -23.50
CA VAL A 587 7.08 -10.63 -24.59
C VAL A 587 8.08 -9.56 -24.17
N MET A 588 7.63 -8.55 -23.41
CA MET A 588 8.50 -7.53 -22.82
C MET A 588 9.46 -8.15 -21.79
N SER A 589 8.95 -9.05 -20.95
CA SER A 589 9.72 -9.85 -20.00
C SER A 589 10.75 -10.76 -20.71
N ALA A 590 10.37 -11.39 -21.81
CA ALA A 590 11.27 -12.18 -22.65
C ALA A 590 12.40 -11.33 -23.26
N LEU A 591 12.08 -10.13 -23.75
CA LEU A 591 13.08 -9.18 -24.26
C LEU A 591 14.08 -8.78 -23.16
N CYS A 592 13.60 -8.45 -21.97
CA CYS A 592 14.48 -8.11 -20.83
C CYS A 592 15.43 -9.27 -20.49
N ARG A 593 14.94 -10.52 -20.46
CA ARG A 593 15.82 -11.68 -20.22
C ARG A 593 16.87 -11.90 -21.30
N MET A 594 16.54 -11.58 -22.56
CA MET A 594 17.53 -11.63 -23.64
C MET A 594 18.60 -10.55 -23.48
N VAL A 595 18.25 -9.40 -22.91
CA VAL A 595 19.18 -8.31 -22.56
C VAL A 595 20.07 -8.71 -21.39
N ASP A 596 19.51 -9.31 -20.34
CA ASP A 596 20.26 -9.79 -19.16
C ASP A 596 21.13 -11.02 -19.45
N SER A 597 21.04 -11.59 -20.64
CA SER A 597 21.74 -12.81 -21.03
C SER A 597 23.27 -12.64 -21.00
N PRO A 598 24.02 -13.52 -20.32
CA PRO A 598 25.48 -13.43 -20.22
C PRO A 598 26.17 -13.61 -21.59
N ASN A 599 25.53 -14.31 -22.53
CA ASN A 599 26.06 -14.53 -23.88
C ASN A 599 26.03 -13.28 -24.77
N LYS A 600 25.32 -12.21 -24.35
CA LYS A 600 25.14 -10.95 -25.09
C LYS A 600 24.65 -11.12 -26.55
N ALA A 601 23.97 -12.23 -26.86
CA ALA A 601 23.56 -12.59 -28.22
C ALA A 601 22.53 -11.64 -28.83
N ILE A 602 21.78 -10.88 -28.01
CA ILE A 602 20.83 -9.88 -28.51
C ILE A 602 21.52 -8.63 -29.06
N ARG A 603 22.79 -8.40 -28.71
CA ARG A 603 23.49 -7.14 -28.99
C ARG A 603 23.40 -6.67 -30.45
N PRO A 604 23.56 -7.52 -31.49
CA PRO A 604 23.51 -7.08 -32.88
C PRO A 604 22.14 -6.56 -33.33
N ASN A 605 21.05 -6.92 -32.64
CA ASN A 605 19.68 -6.56 -33.00
C ASN A 605 19.08 -5.51 -32.07
N LEU A 606 19.79 -5.08 -31.03
CA LEU A 606 19.24 -4.25 -29.96
C LEU A 606 18.75 -2.88 -30.46
N ASP A 607 19.45 -2.28 -31.42
CA ASP A 607 19.07 -1.03 -32.09
C ASP A 607 17.65 -1.08 -32.66
N LYS A 608 17.27 -2.22 -33.26
CA LYS A 608 15.93 -2.42 -33.83
C LYS A 608 14.86 -2.38 -32.73
N PHE A 609 15.12 -3.01 -31.58
CA PHE A 609 14.21 -3.00 -30.45
C PHE A 609 14.10 -1.61 -29.83
N ILE A 610 15.22 -0.91 -29.60
CA ILE A 610 15.21 0.44 -29.04
C ILE A 610 14.38 1.37 -29.93
N VAL A 611 14.59 1.32 -31.25
CA VAL A 611 13.82 2.15 -32.19
C VAL A 611 12.32 1.81 -32.13
N LEU A 612 11.97 0.53 -32.13
CA LEU A 612 10.58 0.06 -32.03
C LEU A 612 9.90 0.58 -30.75
N LEU A 613 10.57 0.45 -29.60
CA LEU A 613 10.09 0.87 -28.29
C LEU A 613 9.95 2.40 -28.19
N LEU A 614 10.97 3.17 -28.60
CA LEU A 614 10.93 4.63 -28.53
C LEU A 614 9.85 5.22 -29.44
N ASN A 615 9.66 4.64 -30.63
CA ASN A 615 8.58 5.07 -31.53
C ASN A 615 7.20 4.84 -30.89
N ARG A 616 7.03 3.72 -30.17
CA ARG A 616 5.78 3.42 -29.44
C ARG A 616 5.58 4.33 -28.23
N ILE A 617 6.64 4.63 -27.48
CA ILE A 617 6.62 5.58 -26.37
C ILE A 617 6.18 6.97 -26.84
N GLY A 618 6.69 7.42 -27.98
CA GLY A 618 6.40 8.75 -28.54
C GLY A 618 4.99 8.94 -29.11
N LEU A 619 4.14 7.90 -29.18
CA LEU A 619 2.76 8.05 -29.64
C LEU A 619 1.90 8.78 -28.59
N PRO A 620 1.13 9.81 -28.99
CA PRO A 620 0.22 10.50 -28.08
C PRO A 620 -0.94 9.56 -27.67
N ILE A 621 -1.50 9.80 -26.48
CA ILE A 621 -2.76 9.17 -26.09
C ILE A 621 -3.88 9.81 -26.91
N ILE A 622 -4.50 9.05 -27.79
CA ILE A 622 -5.70 9.47 -28.53
C ILE A 622 -6.91 9.06 -27.68
N LYS A 623 -7.62 10.04 -27.12
CA LYS A 623 -8.80 9.81 -26.29
C LYS A 623 -9.92 9.18 -27.13
N GLN A 624 -10.43 8.01 -26.73
CA GLN A 624 -11.71 7.49 -27.23
C GLN A 624 -12.84 7.92 -26.26
N GLU A 625 -14.05 8.16 -26.75
CA GLU A 625 -15.20 8.54 -25.90
C GLU A 625 -15.60 7.37 -24.97
N GLY A 626 -15.81 7.65 -23.68
CA GLY A 626 -16.15 6.64 -22.66
C GLY A 626 -14.96 6.08 -21.88
N ASP A 627 -13.74 6.46 -22.24
CA ASP A 627 -12.52 5.94 -21.65
C ASP A 627 -12.24 6.62 -20.28
N GLN A 628 -12.14 5.83 -19.21
CA GLN A 628 -11.83 6.28 -17.82
C GLN A 628 -10.37 6.77 -17.67
N THR A 629 -9.78 7.31 -18.74
CA THR A 629 -8.38 7.74 -18.81
C THR A 629 -8.08 9.00 -18.02
N ASP A 630 -9.11 9.77 -17.64
CA ASP A 630 -9.00 10.96 -16.79
C ASP A 630 -9.19 10.66 -15.29
N VAL A 631 -9.28 9.38 -14.86
CA VAL A 631 -9.24 9.07 -13.41
C VAL A 631 -7.80 9.14 -12.93
N ILE A 632 -7.55 10.16 -12.11
CA ILE A 632 -6.30 10.35 -11.38
C ILE A 632 -6.04 9.08 -10.54
N ASN A 633 -4.86 8.48 -10.67
CA ASN A 633 -4.39 7.29 -9.94
C ASN A 633 -4.93 5.90 -10.35
N VAL A 634 -5.57 5.73 -11.52
CA VAL A 634 -5.99 4.38 -11.95
C VAL A 634 -4.91 3.67 -12.80
N THR A 635 -4.65 2.41 -12.46
CA THR A 635 -3.93 1.48 -13.34
C THR A 635 -4.88 1.03 -14.45
N ASN A 636 -4.61 1.42 -15.68
CA ASN A 636 -5.37 1.04 -16.86
C ASN A 636 -4.41 0.49 -17.94
N MET A 637 -4.97 0.01 -19.04
CA MET A 637 -4.19 -0.63 -20.10
C MET A 637 -3.10 0.29 -20.67
N ILE A 638 -3.39 1.60 -20.80
CA ILE A 638 -2.42 2.59 -21.28
C ILE A 638 -1.27 2.77 -20.28
N SER A 639 -1.59 2.92 -18.99
CA SER A 639 -0.56 3.12 -17.96
C SER A 639 0.31 1.87 -17.76
N GLN A 640 -0.29 0.68 -17.84
CA GLN A 640 0.45 -0.59 -17.84
C GLN A 640 1.37 -0.72 -19.06
N GLU A 641 0.87 -0.46 -20.27
CA GLU A 641 1.68 -0.51 -21.49
C GLU A 641 2.90 0.43 -21.38
N LYS A 642 2.69 1.69 -20.96
CA LYS A 642 3.77 2.66 -20.79
C LYS A 642 4.77 2.21 -19.73
N LYS A 643 4.31 1.64 -18.61
CA LYS A 643 5.18 1.08 -17.56
C LYS A 643 6.08 -0.03 -18.12
N TYR A 644 5.54 -0.98 -18.89
CA TYR A 644 6.35 -2.02 -19.54
C TYR A 644 7.39 -1.44 -20.50
N LEU A 645 7.00 -0.47 -21.33
CA LEU A 645 7.90 0.20 -22.27
C LEU A 645 9.05 0.92 -21.54
N PHE A 646 8.74 1.70 -20.51
CA PHE A 646 9.73 2.43 -19.72
C PHE A 646 10.69 1.50 -18.98
N PHE A 647 10.19 0.46 -18.33
CA PHE A 647 11.04 -0.53 -17.64
C PHE A 647 11.94 -1.31 -18.59
N THR A 648 11.45 -1.65 -19.79
CA THR A 648 12.26 -2.30 -20.81
C THR A 648 13.37 -1.37 -21.31
N ILE A 649 13.07 -0.08 -21.54
CA ILE A 649 14.10 0.91 -21.89
C ILE A 649 15.12 1.09 -20.76
N LYS A 650 14.67 1.16 -19.50
CA LYS A 650 15.57 1.19 -18.33
C LYS A 650 16.52 0.00 -18.34
N LYS A 651 16.01 -1.23 -18.51
CA LYS A 651 16.84 -2.44 -18.57
C LYS A 651 17.86 -2.41 -19.71
N ILE A 652 17.44 -1.96 -20.89
CA ILE A 652 18.35 -1.79 -22.03
C ILE A 652 19.43 -0.75 -21.73
N ALA A 653 19.07 0.38 -21.10
CA ALA A 653 20.02 1.43 -20.72
C ALA A 653 21.04 0.93 -19.67
N GLU A 654 20.59 0.18 -18.67
CA GLU A 654 21.45 -0.46 -17.66
C GLU A 654 22.44 -1.46 -18.29
N TYR A 655 21.98 -2.25 -19.27
CA TYR A 655 22.81 -3.19 -20.01
C TYR A 655 23.86 -2.50 -20.89
N LEU A 656 23.46 -1.43 -21.61
CA LEU A 656 24.34 -0.69 -22.51
C LEU A 656 25.28 0.26 -21.78
N LYS A 657 24.95 0.72 -20.57
CA LYS A 657 25.70 1.70 -19.79
C LYS A 657 26.03 2.92 -20.66
N GLY A 658 27.29 3.38 -20.68
CA GLY A 658 27.70 4.55 -21.45
C GLY A 658 27.44 4.46 -22.97
N GLU A 659 27.31 3.25 -23.52
CA GLU A 659 26.99 3.08 -24.94
C GLU A 659 25.51 3.43 -25.25
N PHE A 660 24.65 3.51 -24.23
CA PHE A 660 23.27 3.97 -24.38
C PHE A 660 23.18 5.45 -24.77
N ALA A 661 24.26 6.22 -24.60
CA ALA A 661 24.28 7.65 -24.87
C ALA A 661 23.82 8.04 -26.29
N VAL A 662 24.04 7.17 -27.29
CA VAL A 662 23.57 7.39 -28.67
C VAL A 662 22.04 7.49 -28.76
N TYR A 663 21.32 6.87 -27.81
CA TYR A 663 19.86 6.90 -27.74
C TYR A 663 19.33 7.86 -26.68
N ALA A 664 20.20 8.41 -25.83
CA ALA A 664 19.79 9.12 -24.63
C ALA A 664 18.99 10.40 -24.93
N GLU A 665 19.41 11.21 -25.91
CA GLU A 665 18.66 12.41 -26.30
C GLU A 665 17.27 12.07 -26.88
N LYS A 666 17.19 11.07 -27.77
CA LYS A 666 15.91 10.59 -28.32
C LYS A 666 15.01 10.02 -27.21
N THR A 667 15.60 9.33 -26.24
CA THR A 667 14.88 8.77 -25.08
C THR A 667 14.34 9.89 -24.20
N TYR A 668 15.15 10.90 -23.86
CA TYR A 668 14.72 12.08 -23.10
C TYR A 668 13.51 12.73 -23.76
N ASN A 669 13.60 13.05 -25.05
CA ASN A 669 12.52 13.72 -25.79
C ASN A 669 11.24 12.87 -25.89
N SER A 670 11.36 11.54 -25.83
CA SER A 670 10.21 10.64 -25.87
C SER A 670 9.58 10.41 -24.49
N VAL A 671 10.37 10.46 -23.42
CA VAL A 671 9.96 10.13 -22.05
C VAL A 671 9.55 11.37 -21.26
N SER A 672 10.27 12.48 -21.38
CA SER A 672 10.03 13.70 -20.58
C SER A 672 8.61 14.28 -20.70
N PRO A 673 7.92 14.24 -21.87
CA PRO A 673 6.56 14.76 -21.98
C PRO A 673 5.54 14.01 -21.10
N TRP A 674 5.85 12.78 -20.69
CA TRP A 674 4.96 11.98 -19.86
C TRP A 674 4.90 12.42 -18.39
N LEU A 675 5.80 13.32 -17.96
CA LEU A 675 5.70 14.01 -16.67
C LEU A 675 4.48 14.94 -16.58
N ASP A 676 3.95 15.37 -17.72
CA ASP A 676 2.75 16.22 -17.83
C ASP A 676 1.44 15.42 -17.88
N CYS A 677 1.51 14.08 -17.82
CA CYS A 677 0.33 13.24 -17.88
C CYS A 677 -0.52 13.37 -16.60
N SER A 678 -1.84 13.41 -16.73
CA SER A 678 -2.76 13.37 -15.58
C SER A 678 -2.66 12.04 -14.81
N ASN A 679 -2.28 10.95 -15.48
CA ASN A 679 -2.15 9.63 -14.86
C ASN A 679 -0.84 9.50 -14.06
N THR A 680 -0.96 9.31 -12.76
CA THR A 680 0.18 9.22 -11.83
C THR A 680 1.11 8.06 -12.09
N ASN A 681 0.58 6.87 -12.44
CA ASN A 681 1.40 5.70 -12.73
C ASN A 681 2.34 5.93 -13.91
N ILE A 682 1.89 6.66 -14.94
CA ILE A 682 2.72 7.02 -16.09
C ILE A 682 3.81 8.02 -15.71
N LYS A 683 3.46 9.07 -14.93
CA LYS A 683 4.43 10.05 -14.42
C LYS A 683 5.54 9.36 -13.64
N LEU A 684 5.18 8.47 -12.71
CA LEU A 684 6.13 7.76 -11.85
C LEU A 684 7.03 6.81 -12.64
N ALA A 685 6.47 6.08 -13.61
CA ALA A 685 7.27 5.20 -14.47
C ALA A 685 8.27 6.00 -15.34
N ALA A 686 7.92 7.23 -15.75
CA ALA A 686 8.86 8.12 -16.44
C ALA A 686 10.00 8.61 -15.52
N CYS A 687 9.70 8.94 -14.25
CA CYS A 687 10.70 9.31 -13.24
C CYS A 687 11.78 8.23 -13.04
N ILE A 688 11.45 6.96 -13.24
CA ILE A 688 12.40 5.85 -13.09
C ILE A 688 13.41 5.76 -14.26
N VAL A 689 13.07 6.28 -15.44
CA VAL A 689 13.94 6.19 -16.64
C VAL A 689 14.83 7.43 -16.79
N LEU A 690 14.31 8.61 -16.49
CA LEU A 690 15.00 9.88 -16.77
C LEU A 690 16.38 10.02 -16.09
N PRO A 691 16.61 9.59 -14.83
CA PRO A 691 17.93 9.66 -14.22
C PRO A 691 18.99 8.86 -14.98
N LEU A 692 18.63 7.69 -15.53
CA LEU A 692 19.55 6.85 -16.33
C LEU A 692 19.90 7.51 -17.67
N VAL A 693 18.94 8.22 -18.26
CA VAL A 693 19.17 9.01 -19.48
C VAL A 693 20.16 10.13 -19.22
N ILE A 694 20.00 10.87 -18.10
CA ILE A 694 20.95 11.91 -17.69
C ILE A 694 22.34 11.30 -17.45
N SER A 695 22.43 10.20 -16.69
CA SER A 695 23.70 9.49 -16.46
C SER A 695 24.43 9.14 -17.75
N SER A 696 23.69 8.62 -18.74
CA SER A 696 24.24 8.25 -20.05
C SER A 696 24.73 9.48 -20.84
N LEU A 697 23.98 10.59 -20.81
CA LEU A 697 24.39 11.84 -21.47
C LEU A 697 25.66 12.42 -20.85
N ILE A 698 25.80 12.39 -19.52
CA ILE A 698 27.03 12.83 -18.83
C ILE A 698 28.21 11.98 -19.27
N GLN A 699 28.06 10.67 -19.34
CA GLN A 699 29.16 9.77 -19.71
C GLN A 699 29.68 10.01 -21.12
N ALA A 700 28.81 10.39 -22.08
CA ALA A 700 29.23 10.65 -23.45
C ALA A 700 29.70 12.08 -23.71
N THR A 701 29.06 13.08 -23.09
CA THR A 701 29.30 14.50 -23.41
C THR A 701 30.06 15.26 -22.32
N GLY A 702 30.28 14.66 -21.15
CA GLY A 702 30.77 15.33 -19.96
C GLY A 702 29.75 16.32 -19.38
N LYS A 703 30.19 17.18 -18.45
CA LYS A 703 29.36 18.24 -17.85
C LYS A 703 29.30 19.46 -18.77
N SER A 704 28.49 19.39 -19.82
CA SER A 704 28.27 20.51 -20.76
C SER A 704 27.19 21.48 -20.28
N GLU A 705 27.23 22.74 -20.72
CA GLU A 705 26.20 23.75 -20.38
C GLU A 705 24.82 23.37 -20.97
N GLN A 706 24.80 22.66 -22.10
CA GLN A 706 23.57 22.13 -22.70
C GLN A 706 22.93 21.08 -21.78
N LEU A 707 23.73 20.16 -21.24
CA LEU A 707 23.26 19.15 -20.30
C LEU A 707 22.74 19.79 -19.00
N LYS A 708 23.40 20.87 -18.55
CA LYS A 708 22.94 21.69 -17.43
C LYS A 708 21.52 22.20 -17.58
N GLN A 709 21.19 22.75 -18.75
CA GLN A 709 19.83 23.20 -19.03
C GLN A 709 18.81 22.04 -18.99
N ILE A 710 19.18 20.86 -19.49
CA ILE A 710 18.30 19.68 -19.51
C ILE A 710 17.92 19.25 -18.08
N TYR A 711 18.90 18.99 -17.21
CA TYR A 711 18.58 18.51 -15.86
C TYR A 711 18.04 19.62 -14.95
N TYR A 712 18.36 20.90 -15.19
CA TYR A 712 17.72 22.01 -14.46
C TYR A 712 16.22 22.09 -14.75
N ASN A 713 15.83 21.98 -16.02
CA ASN A 713 14.43 21.97 -16.42
C ASN A 713 13.70 20.76 -15.83
N LEU A 714 14.35 19.59 -15.82
CA LEU A 714 13.80 18.39 -15.22
C LEU A 714 13.59 18.55 -13.70
N ILE A 715 14.58 19.04 -12.96
CA ILE A 715 14.46 19.29 -11.51
C ILE A 715 13.33 20.28 -11.23
N GLN A 716 13.23 21.38 -11.98
CA GLN A 716 12.13 22.34 -11.83
C GLN A 716 10.76 21.69 -12.02
N LYS A 717 10.65 20.81 -13.03
CA LYS A 717 9.41 20.08 -13.28
C LYS A 717 9.06 19.13 -12.14
N LEU A 718 10.04 18.38 -11.64
CA LEU A 718 9.86 17.46 -10.51
C LEU A 718 9.46 18.21 -9.23
N CYS A 719 10.05 19.38 -8.95
CA CYS A 719 9.63 20.23 -7.84
C CYS A 719 8.17 20.68 -7.96
N GLN A 720 7.71 21.04 -9.16
CA GLN A 720 6.30 21.40 -9.37
C GLN A 720 5.36 20.22 -9.10
N LEU A 721 5.75 19.02 -9.53
CA LEU A 721 4.98 17.80 -9.25
C LEU A 721 4.92 17.51 -7.74
N LEU A 722 6.05 17.65 -7.03
CA LEU A 722 6.14 17.40 -5.60
C LEU A 722 5.21 18.30 -4.77
N ILE A 723 5.07 19.58 -5.14
CA ILE A 723 4.20 20.53 -4.44
C ILE A 723 2.70 20.22 -4.65
N ASN A 724 2.35 19.66 -5.81
CA ASN A 724 0.97 19.40 -6.18
C ASN A 724 0.46 18.04 -5.66
N ASP A 725 1.36 17.13 -5.30
CA ASP A 725 1.00 15.79 -4.84
C ASP A 725 0.90 15.70 -3.31
N LYS A 726 0.06 14.78 -2.83
CA LYS A 726 -0.20 14.55 -1.41
C LYS A 726 -0.09 13.07 -1.01
N ALA A 727 0.08 12.18 -1.99
CA ALA A 727 0.22 10.74 -1.76
C ALA A 727 1.69 10.39 -1.47
N SER A 728 1.93 9.63 -0.39
CA SER A 728 3.29 9.28 0.09
C SER A 728 4.13 8.62 -1.00
N ASP A 729 3.62 7.58 -1.64
CA ASP A 729 4.33 6.79 -2.66
C ASP A 729 4.73 7.64 -3.88
N THR A 730 3.88 8.59 -4.27
CA THR A 730 4.16 9.48 -5.39
C THR A 730 5.30 10.45 -5.04
N ILE A 731 5.26 10.99 -3.83
CA ILE A 731 6.30 11.89 -3.30
C ILE A 731 7.63 11.13 -3.22
N GLU A 732 7.62 9.87 -2.77
CA GLU A 732 8.79 9.01 -2.67
C GLU A 732 9.52 8.88 -4.02
N VAL A 733 8.81 8.44 -5.07
CA VAL A 733 9.41 8.20 -6.39
C VAL A 733 9.94 9.49 -7.03
N ILE A 734 9.28 10.63 -6.78
CA ILE A 734 9.76 11.93 -7.26
C ILE A 734 11.05 12.34 -6.54
N LEU A 735 11.11 12.16 -5.22
CA LEU A 735 12.32 12.43 -4.43
C LEU A 735 13.49 11.55 -4.86
N ASP A 736 13.25 10.25 -5.07
CA ASP A 736 14.27 9.32 -5.59
C ASP A 736 14.81 9.73 -6.96
N CYS A 737 13.93 10.22 -7.84
CA CYS A 737 14.32 10.74 -9.15
C CYS A 737 15.22 11.98 -9.01
N ILE A 738 14.84 12.94 -8.16
CA ILE A 738 15.65 14.14 -7.86
C ILE A 738 17.00 13.73 -7.28
N GLN A 739 17.00 12.87 -6.26
CA GLN A 739 18.21 12.41 -5.60
C GLN A 739 19.16 11.72 -6.58
N SER A 740 18.63 10.81 -7.41
CA SER A 740 19.39 10.09 -8.42
C SER A 740 20.06 11.03 -9.42
N ILE A 741 19.37 12.09 -9.85
CA ILE A 741 19.94 13.12 -10.73
C ILE A 741 21.08 13.87 -10.02
N ILE A 742 20.89 14.28 -8.76
CA ILE A 742 21.90 15.01 -7.99
C ILE A 742 23.17 14.18 -7.81
N ILE A 743 23.03 12.92 -7.37
CA ILE A 743 24.15 11.99 -7.20
C ILE A 743 24.88 11.78 -8.53
N THR A 744 24.12 11.56 -9.61
CA THR A 744 24.66 11.32 -10.95
C THR A 744 25.45 12.53 -11.47
N MET A 745 25.00 13.75 -11.19
CA MET A 745 25.70 14.98 -11.56
C MET A 745 26.92 15.26 -10.68
N GLY A 746 26.90 14.82 -9.42
CA GLY A 746 27.99 14.94 -8.45
C GLY A 746 28.30 16.37 -8.01
N GLU A 747 29.50 16.56 -7.47
CA GLU A 747 29.89 17.79 -6.77
C GLU A 747 29.69 19.08 -7.58
N ASN A 748 29.19 20.12 -6.90
CA ASN A 748 29.02 21.49 -7.40
C ASN A 748 28.25 21.61 -8.73
N SER A 749 27.38 20.63 -9.03
CA SER A 749 26.50 20.64 -10.20
C SER A 749 25.33 21.63 -10.08
N LEU A 750 24.84 21.92 -8.88
CA LEU A 750 23.71 22.84 -8.65
C LEU A 750 24.17 24.22 -8.20
N GLU A 751 23.61 25.25 -8.84
CA GLU A 751 23.76 26.64 -8.43
C GLU A 751 22.86 26.97 -7.23
N PRO A 752 23.22 28.00 -6.42
CA PRO A 752 22.46 28.38 -5.23
C PRO A 752 20.97 28.62 -5.46
N GLN A 753 20.59 29.11 -6.65
CA GLN A 753 19.19 29.35 -7.03
C GLN A 753 18.39 28.04 -7.14
N MET A 754 19.00 26.99 -7.69
CA MET A 754 18.35 25.69 -7.83
C MET A 754 18.23 24.99 -6.47
N ILE A 755 19.26 25.10 -5.63
CA ILE A 755 19.21 24.57 -4.26
C ILE A 755 18.13 25.31 -3.44
N SER A 756 18.01 26.63 -3.62
CA SER A 756 16.95 27.43 -3.01
C SER A 756 15.55 26.95 -3.44
N LEU A 757 15.36 26.61 -4.73
CA LEU A 757 14.09 26.05 -5.20
C LEU A 757 13.78 24.70 -4.55
N LEU A 758 14.76 23.79 -4.47
CA LEU A 758 14.59 22.47 -3.85
C LEU A 758 14.16 22.60 -2.39
N PHE A 759 14.85 23.43 -1.60
CA PHE A 759 14.50 23.63 -0.20
C PHE A 759 13.18 24.34 0.02
N GLU A 760 12.80 25.30 -0.84
CA GLU A 760 11.44 25.87 -0.83
C GLU A 760 10.37 24.83 -1.17
N THR A 761 10.69 23.87 -2.04
CA THR A 761 9.79 22.78 -2.40
C THR A 761 9.61 21.82 -1.24
N PHE A 762 10.69 21.45 -0.54
CA PHE A 762 10.63 20.62 0.68
C PHE A 762 9.79 21.29 1.76
N ASP A 763 10.01 22.59 1.99
CA ASP A 763 9.23 23.39 2.95
C ASP A 763 7.72 23.33 2.64
N LYS A 764 7.32 23.56 1.38
CA LYS A 764 5.91 23.50 0.95
C LYS A 764 5.33 22.09 1.04
N THR A 765 6.13 21.07 0.73
CA THR A 765 5.70 19.66 0.80
C THR A 765 5.44 19.25 2.24
N LEU A 766 6.34 19.60 3.17
CA LEU A 766 6.17 19.37 4.60
C LEU A 766 4.93 20.11 5.13
N TYR A 767 4.73 21.38 4.74
CA TYR A 767 3.52 22.13 5.11
C TYR A 767 2.23 21.45 4.61
N GLY A 768 2.21 21.06 3.33
CA GLY A 768 1.05 20.42 2.71
C GLY A 768 0.70 19.05 3.28
N THR A 769 1.69 18.30 3.77
CA THR A 769 1.54 16.91 4.24
C THR A 769 1.43 16.80 5.75
N LEU A 770 2.25 17.52 6.52
CA LEU A 770 2.30 17.42 7.98
C LEU A 770 1.44 18.45 8.70
N GLU A 771 1.15 19.62 8.11
CA GLU A 771 0.38 20.70 8.77
C GLU A 771 -1.04 20.87 8.23
N ASN A 772 -1.26 20.69 6.93
CA ASN A 772 -2.57 20.90 6.27
C ASN A 772 -3.45 19.64 6.15
N LYS A 773 -2.94 18.45 6.49
CA LYS A 773 -3.79 17.29 6.76
C LYS A 773 -4.43 17.52 8.12
N GLY A 774 -5.53 18.27 8.15
CA GLY A 774 -6.32 18.40 9.37
C GLY A 774 -6.58 17.01 9.95
N GLU A 775 -6.21 16.81 11.21
CA GLU A 775 -6.97 16.23 12.33
C GLU A 775 -8.03 15.12 12.07
N ALA A 776 -8.11 14.51 10.89
CA ALA A 776 -9.15 13.58 10.44
C ALA A 776 -8.71 12.12 10.42
N LEU A 777 -7.46 11.85 10.79
CA LEU A 777 -7.02 10.55 11.30
C LEU A 777 -6.19 10.86 12.55
N SER A 778 -6.83 11.49 13.54
CA SER A 778 -6.33 11.33 14.90
C SER A 778 -6.47 9.85 15.19
N VAL A 779 -5.35 9.15 15.04
CA VAL A 779 -5.03 7.90 15.71
C VAL A 779 -5.81 7.90 17.01
N LEU A 780 -6.72 6.95 17.15
CA LEU A 780 -7.37 6.67 18.42
C LEU A 780 -6.26 6.71 19.47
N PRO A 781 -6.30 7.60 20.48
CA PRO A 781 -5.46 7.39 21.63
C PRO A 781 -5.97 6.07 22.18
N ILE A 782 -5.24 5.00 21.90
CA ILE A 782 -5.41 3.78 22.63
C ILE A 782 -5.06 4.20 24.05
N ASP A 783 -6.09 4.40 24.87
CA ASP A 783 -6.02 4.73 26.30
C ASP A 783 -5.50 3.51 27.10
N LYS A 784 -4.75 2.62 26.43
CA LYS A 784 -3.94 1.57 26.98
C LYS A 784 -2.48 1.99 26.82
N THR A 785 -1.72 1.96 27.90
CA THR A 785 -0.26 1.94 27.80
C THR A 785 0.16 0.75 26.93
N GLU A 786 1.22 0.86 26.11
CA GLU A 786 1.74 -0.26 25.29
C GLU A 786 1.93 -1.56 26.11
N ASP A 787 2.17 -1.46 27.42
CA ASP A 787 2.26 -2.58 28.36
C ASP A 787 0.97 -3.43 28.51
N GLU A 788 -0.17 -2.98 27.98
CA GLU A 788 -1.46 -3.70 27.99
C GLU A 788 -1.88 -4.25 26.60
N LEU A 789 -1.08 -3.99 25.56
CA LEU A 789 -1.27 -4.54 24.21
C LEU A 789 -0.57 -5.89 24.11
N ASP A 790 -1.17 -6.85 23.43
CA ASP A 790 -0.48 -8.10 23.12
C ASP A 790 0.27 -8.01 21.78
N ASP A 791 1.17 -8.97 21.53
CA ASP A 791 2.03 -8.99 20.33
C ASP A 791 1.24 -8.85 19.02
N GLU A 792 -0.01 -9.35 18.99
CA GLU A 792 -0.93 -9.26 17.85
C GLU A 792 -1.52 -7.85 17.69
N GLU A 793 -1.89 -7.19 18.80
CA GLU A 793 -2.31 -5.78 18.78
C GLU A 793 -1.18 -4.81 18.39
N ILE A 794 0.07 -5.10 18.77
CA ILE A 794 1.24 -4.25 18.46
C ILE A 794 1.55 -4.28 16.95
N GLU A 795 1.53 -5.45 16.34
CA GLU A 795 1.89 -5.60 14.93
C GLU A 795 0.84 -4.99 13.99
N MET A 796 -0.45 -5.10 14.32
CA MET A 796 -1.52 -4.43 13.58
C MET A 796 -1.37 -2.90 13.62
N LEU A 797 -0.87 -2.33 14.72
CA LEU A 797 -0.60 -0.89 14.81
C LEU A 797 0.62 -0.49 13.97
N GLY A 798 1.67 -1.31 13.94
CA GLY A 798 2.89 -1.03 13.16
C GLY A 798 2.70 -1.10 11.64
N GLU A 799 1.71 -1.84 11.13
CA GLU A 799 1.36 -1.84 9.69
C GLU A 799 0.69 -0.53 9.25
N GLU A 800 0.04 0.21 10.15
CA GLU A 800 -0.56 1.52 9.88
C GLU A 800 0.49 2.67 9.85
N ASP A 801 1.68 2.47 10.41
CA ASP A 801 2.77 3.47 10.50
C ASP A 801 3.58 3.64 9.18
N GLN A 802 3.21 2.95 8.09
CA GLN A 802 3.88 3.04 6.76
C GLN A 802 3.78 4.42 6.07
N TYR A 803 3.20 5.44 6.72
CA TYR A 803 3.09 6.79 6.17
C TYR A 803 4.39 7.63 6.20
N ASP A 804 5.51 7.10 6.71
CA ASP A 804 6.76 7.85 6.96
C ASP A 804 7.89 7.69 5.90
N ASP A 805 7.76 6.79 4.92
CA ASP A 805 8.85 6.49 3.97
C ASP A 805 9.28 7.70 3.11
N TYR A 806 8.35 8.59 2.76
CA TYR A 806 8.68 9.79 1.99
C TYR A 806 9.56 10.78 2.76
N LEU A 807 9.42 10.84 4.10
CA LEU A 807 10.25 11.67 4.96
C LEU A 807 11.69 11.17 4.94
N GLN A 808 11.88 9.85 4.97
CA GLN A 808 13.19 9.23 4.84
C GLN A 808 13.83 9.54 3.47
N LYS A 809 13.08 9.48 2.36
CA LYS A 809 13.61 9.89 1.05
C LYS A 809 13.94 11.38 0.96
N MET A 810 13.17 12.23 1.65
CA MET A 810 13.47 13.66 1.72
C MET A 810 14.78 13.90 2.48
N LEU A 811 15.01 13.18 3.59
CA LEU A 811 16.27 13.20 4.34
C LEU A 811 17.44 12.70 3.50
N ASN A 812 17.26 11.60 2.76
CA ASN A 812 18.28 11.07 1.85
C ASN A 812 18.64 12.09 0.75
N THR A 813 17.64 12.77 0.19
CA THR A 813 17.85 13.83 -0.81
C THR A 813 18.56 15.05 -0.21
N LEU A 814 18.15 15.48 0.99
CA LEU A 814 18.84 16.53 1.75
C LEU A 814 20.31 16.17 2.00
N SER A 815 20.57 14.94 2.41
CA SER A 815 21.92 14.40 2.62
C SER A 815 22.76 14.49 1.34
N SER A 816 22.23 14.01 0.21
CA SER A 816 22.91 14.10 -1.09
C SER A 816 23.19 15.55 -1.53
N ILE A 817 22.29 16.50 -1.24
CA ILE A 817 22.54 17.93 -1.49
C ILE A 817 23.68 18.44 -0.60
N CYS A 818 23.66 18.11 0.69
CA CYS A 818 24.69 18.50 1.65
C CYS A 818 26.09 18.02 1.22
N GLU A 819 26.22 16.74 0.84
CA GLU A 819 27.50 16.14 0.46
C GLU A 819 28.06 16.73 -0.85
N ASN A 820 27.20 16.90 -1.87
CA ASN A 820 27.64 17.35 -3.20
C ASN A 820 27.79 18.87 -3.32
N HIS A 821 27.20 19.67 -2.43
CA HIS A 821 27.12 21.13 -2.56
C HIS A 821 27.57 21.92 -1.33
N LEU A 822 28.54 21.40 -0.57
CA LEU A 822 29.07 21.98 0.68
C LEU A 822 29.30 23.51 0.66
N GLN A 823 29.70 24.08 -0.48
CA GLN A 823 30.01 25.52 -0.59
C GLN A 823 28.80 26.41 -0.87
N THR A 824 27.73 25.87 -1.47
CA THR A 824 26.62 26.66 -2.02
C THR A 824 25.29 26.44 -1.30
N PHE A 825 25.12 25.32 -0.58
CA PHE A 825 23.83 24.97 0.00
C PHE A 825 23.45 25.79 1.24
N PHE A 826 24.43 26.25 2.03
CA PHE A 826 24.21 26.87 3.35
C PHE A 826 23.23 28.04 3.34
N ALA A 827 23.43 29.00 2.43
CA ALA A 827 22.59 30.20 2.37
C ALA A 827 21.13 29.86 2.04
N ALA A 828 20.92 28.94 1.09
CA ALA A 828 19.60 28.46 0.71
C ALA A 828 18.93 27.71 1.87
N PHE A 829 19.66 26.81 2.54
CA PHE A 829 19.17 26.06 3.68
C PHE A 829 18.66 27.00 4.78
N ASN A 830 19.48 27.99 5.17
CA ASN A 830 19.14 28.95 6.21
C ASN A 830 17.91 29.80 5.93
N MET A 831 17.72 30.17 4.66
CA MET A 831 16.60 31.04 4.29
C MET A 831 15.30 30.26 4.07
N LYS A 832 15.37 29.02 3.59
CA LYS A 832 14.22 28.30 3.05
C LYS A 832 13.72 27.14 3.90
N LEU A 833 14.62 26.35 4.49
CA LEU A 833 14.24 25.10 5.18
C LEU A 833 14.53 25.14 6.69
N PHE A 834 15.61 25.81 7.09
CA PHE A 834 16.01 25.92 8.50
C PHE A 834 14.90 26.44 9.43
N PRO A 835 14.10 27.48 9.07
CA PRO A 835 13.03 27.95 9.96
C PRO A 835 12.01 26.87 10.31
N ARG A 836 11.57 26.06 9.31
CA ARG A 836 10.61 24.97 9.55
C ARG A 836 11.23 23.83 10.36
N ILE A 837 12.46 23.42 10.02
CA ILE A 837 13.18 22.41 10.81
C ILE A 837 13.27 22.84 12.27
N MET A 838 13.61 24.10 12.56
CA MET A 838 13.72 24.56 13.95
C MET A 838 12.37 24.68 14.66
N ILE A 839 11.28 24.98 13.96
CA ILE A 839 9.92 24.92 14.53
C ILE A 839 9.61 23.47 14.94
N TYR A 840 9.79 22.51 14.03
CA TYR A 840 9.54 21.09 14.30
C TYR A 840 10.48 20.52 15.35
N PHE A 841 11.74 20.95 15.36
CA PHE A 841 12.73 20.54 16.35
C PHE A 841 12.31 20.91 17.77
N GLY A 842 11.44 21.93 17.96
CA GLY A 842 10.89 22.30 19.26
C GLY A 842 9.52 21.69 19.61
N GLN A 843 8.86 20.99 18.67
CA GLN A 843 7.51 20.42 18.83
C GLN A 843 7.58 18.98 19.35
N THR A 844 8.00 18.79 20.61
CA THR A 844 8.11 17.46 21.21
C THR A 844 6.77 16.75 21.41
N ASP A 845 5.66 17.47 21.28
CA ASP A 845 4.28 16.98 21.29
C ASP A 845 3.87 16.32 19.97
N ASN A 846 4.63 16.53 18.89
CA ASN A 846 4.40 15.88 17.60
C ASN A 846 5.63 15.04 17.22
N GLU A 847 5.51 13.72 17.44
CA GLU A 847 6.64 12.79 17.34
C GLU A 847 7.26 12.75 15.95
N THR A 848 6.45 12.60 14.89
CA THR A 848 6.90 12.56 13.50
C THR A 848 7.65 13.83 13.09
N ARG A 849 7.09 15.01 13.39
CA ARG A 849 7.72 16.30 13.06
C ARG A 849 9.05 16.47 13.79
N CYS A 850 9.05 16.19 15.09
CA CYS A 850 10.25 16.33 15.90
C CYS A 850 11.34 15.36 15.43
N SER A 851 10.99 14.08 15.25
CA SER A 851 11.90 13.03 14.76
C SER A 851 12.54 13.39 13.42
N PHE A 852 11.73 13.82 12.44
CA PHE A 852 12.23 14.31 11.15
C PHE A 852 13.20 15.49 11.32
N ALA A 853 12.87 16.45 12.18
CA ALA A 853 13.71 17.62 12.41
C ALA A 853 15.03 17.29 13.11
N VAL A 854 15.03 16.35 14.07
CA VAL A 854 16.27 15.83 14.68
C VAL A 854 17.15 15.24 13.58
N SER A 855 16.58 14.43 12.70
CA SER A 855 17.32 13.80 11.60
C SER A 855 17.83 14.79 10.56
N ALA A 856 17.01 15.77 10.18
CA ALA A 856 17.39 16.80 9.22
C ALA A 856 18.55 17.67 9.76
N MET A 857 18.45 18.10 11.02
CA MET A 857 19.51 18.89 11.66
C MET A 857 20.79 18.07 11.85
N GLY A 858 20.68 16.81 12.26
CA GLY A 858 21.81 15.89 12.40
C GLY A 858 22.53 15.66 11.06
N THR A 859 21.77 15.45 9.99
CA THR A 859 22.27 15.29 8.61
C THR A 859 23.03 16.52 8.15
N VAL A 860 22.48 17.71 8.38
CA VAL A 860 23.13 18.98 7.99
C VAL A 860 24.42 19.23 8.76
N ILE A 861 24.48 18.86 10.05
CA ILE A 861 25.71 18.94 10.85
C ILE A 861 26.76 17.96 10.32
N CYS A 862 26.40 16.69 10.16
CA CYS A 862 27.33 15.62 9.80
C CYS A 862 27.76 15.69 8.33
N ASN A 863 26.79 15.57 7.42
CA ASN A 863 27.04 15.44 5.98
C ASN A 863 27.27 16.82 5.35
N GLY A 864 26.61 17.86 5.87
CA GLY A 864 26.81 19.26 5.44
C GLY A 864 28.02 19.96 6.07
N LYS A 865 28.70 19.30 7.01
CA LYS A 865 29.87 19.83 7.76
C LYS A 865 29.61 21.17 8.45
N LEU A 866 28.37 21.44 8.87
CA LEU A 866 27.99 22.68 9.54
C LEU A 866 28.12 22.56 11.07
N TYR A 867 29.33 22.25 11.52
CA TYR A 867 29.62 21.97 12.93
C TYR A 867 29.36 23.15 13.87
N HIS A 868 29.34 24.38 13.34
CA HIS A 868 29.01 25.60 14.09
C HIS A 868 27.59 25.62 14.67
N TYR A 869 26.67 24.76 14.22
CA TYR A 869 25.36 24.59 14.85
C TYR A 869 25.43 23.79 16.15
N LEU A 870 26.41 22.91 16.29
CA LEU A 870 26.46 21.95 17.40
C LEU A 870 26.52 22.62 18.78
N PRO A 871 27.21 23.75 19.00
CA PRO A 871 27.13 24.50 20.26
C PRO A 871 25.73 25.02 20.61
N HIS A 872 24.83 25.15 19.63
CA HIS A 872 23.47 25.68 19.82
C HIS A 872 22.42 24.58 20.04
N VAL A 873 22.58 23.42 19.39
CA VAL A 873 21.58 22.33 19.43
C VAL A 873 22.07 21.06 20.11
N GLY A 874 23.38 20.90 20.33
CA GLY A 874 23.98 19.66 20.83
C GLY A 874 23.49 19.24 22.22
N ASP A 875 23.22 20.20 23.11
CA ASP A 875 22.59 19.92 24.40
C ASP A 875 21.17 19.35 24.25
N GLN A 876 20.42 19.81 23.24
CA GLN A 876 19.08 19.33 22.94
C GLN A 876 19.12 17.91 22.35
N PHE A 877 20.07 17.61 21.45
CA PHE A 877 20.30 16.24 20.98
C PHE A 877 20.51 15.27 22.15
N ILE A 878 21.36 15.64 23.11
CA ILE A 878 21.59 14.80 24.31
C ILE A 878 20.33 14.69 25.16
N SER A 879 19.51 15.74 25.25
CA SER A 879 18.21 15.67 25.93
C SER A 879 17.26 14.70 25.23
N TYR A 880 17.21 14.72 23.89
CA TYR A 880 16.34 13.87 23.07
C TYR A 880 16.70 12.40 23.11
N MET A 881 17.94 12.02 23.44
CA MET A 881 18.28 10.63 23.76
C MET A 881 17.41 10.02 24.89
N LYS A 882 16.79 10.86 25.73
CA LYS A 882 15.91 10.44 26.83
C LYS A 882 14.41 10.58 26.51
N SER A 883 14.06 10.89 25.26
CA SER A 883 12.66 11.03 24.82
C SER A 883 11.85 9.77 25.13
N SER A 884 10.55 9.93 25.38
CA SER A 884 9.60 8.81 25.44
C SER A 884 9.30 8.23 24.07
N SER A 885 9.38 9.06 23.02
CA SER A 885 9.21 8.64 21.63
C SER A 885 10.47 7.87 21.16
N PRO A 886 10.32 6.60 20.72
CA PRO A 886 11.42 5.78 20.24
C PRO A 886 12.18 6.43 19.08
N ASP A 887 11.49 7.02 18.09
CA ASP A 887 12.13 7.58 16.89
C ASP A 887 12.96 8.82 17.19
N ILE A 888 12.44 9.71 18.03
CA ILE A 888 13.19 10.90 18.48
C ILE A 888 14.46 10.46 19.22
N ALA A 889 14.31 9.48 20.13
CA ALA A 889 15.44 8.95 20.89
C ALA A 889 16.46 8.28 19.98
N PHE A 890 16.02 7.39 19.09
CA PHE A 890 16.84 6.67 18.12
C PHE A 890 17.66 7.64 17.26
N ASN A 891 17.01 8.61 16.62
CA ASN A 891 17.67 9.59 15.76
C ASN A 891 18.65 10.45 16.54
N ALA A 892 18.31 10.88 17.75
CA ALA A 892 19.22 11.63 18.60
C ALA A 892 20.47 10.81 18.99
N ILE A 893 20.28 9.54 19.38
CA ILE A 893 21.36 8.62 19.74
C ILE A 893 22.27 8.38 18.51
N LEU A 894 21.68 8.13 17.35
CA LEU A 894 22.39 7.94 16.08
C LEU A 894 23.31 9.12 15.76
N PHE A 895 22.76 10.34 15.75
CA PHE A 895 23.55 11.52 15.40
C PHE A 895 24.60 11.88 16.45
N VAL A 896 24.35 11.64 17.74
CA VAL A 896 25.39 11.75 18.79
C VAL A 896 26.55 10.79 18.52
N GLY A 897 26.27 9.56 18.05
CA GLY A 897 27.29 8.62 17.59
C GLY A 897 28.06 9.15 16.38
N ARG A 898 27.34 9.65 15.36
CA ARG A 898 27.95 10.24 14.15
C ARG A 898 28.81 11.46 14.45
N PHE A 899 28.44 12.29 15.44
CA PHE A 899 29.28 13.42 15.86
C PHE A 899 30.63 12.96 16.43
N ALA A 900 30.66 11.83 17.12
CA ALA A 900 31.88 11.22 17.61
C ALA A 900 32.70 10.57 16.49
N GLU A 901 32.06 9.79 15.63
CA GLU A 901 32.68 9.11 14.48
C GLU A 901 33.40 10.09 13.54
N LEU A 902 32.77 11.24 13.27
CA LEU A 902 33.32 12.31 12.43
C LEU A 902 34.36 13.19 13.15
N GLU A 903 34.66 12.89 14.41
CA GLU A 903 35.61 13.61 15.26
C GLU A 903 35.34 15.13 15.31
N ILE A 904 34.07 15.53 15.39
CA ILE A 904 33.65 16.94 15.35
C ILE A 904 34.24 17.70 16.55
N PRO A 905 35.06 18.76 16.34
CA PRO A 905 35.72 19.48 17.42
C PRO A 905 34.73 20.07 18.44
N GLU A 906 33.61 20.61 17.94
CA GLU A 906 32.53 21.21 18.74
C GLU A 906 31.78 20.17 19.59
N PHE A 907 31.93 18.87 19.33
CA PHE A 907 31.32 17.78 20.14
C PHE A 907 32.17 17.41 21.37
N GLN A 908 33.48 17.68 21.36
CA GLN A 908 34.39 17.33 22.45
C GLN A 908 33.89 17.79 23.85
N PRO A 909 33.38 19.02 24.04
CA PRO A 909 32.86 19.47 25.33
C PRO A 909 31.60 18.70 25.80
N LEU A 910 30.86 18.10 24.87
CA LEU A 910 29.60 17.40 25.13
C LEU A 910 29.78 15.90 25.40
N THR A 911 30.96 15.34 25.11
CA THR A 911 31.23 13.90 25.21
C THR A 911 30.97 13.34 26.61
N ALA A 912 31.38 14.04 27.66
CA ALA A 912 31.13 13.61 29.04
C ALA A 912 29.63 13.59 29.38
N LYS A 913 28.87 14.58 28.88
CA LYS A 913 27.42 14.66 29.08
C LYS A 913 26.68 13.56 28.30
N ALA A 914 27.13 13.26 27.09
CA ALA A 914 26.61 12.16 26.27
C ALA A 914 26.85 10.80 26.95
N LEU A 915 28.07 10.52 27.43
CA LEU A 915 28.39 9.29 28.16
C LEU A 915 27.57 9.13 29.44
N ASN A 916 27.38 10.20 30.22
CA ASN A 916 26.53 10.16 31.41
C ASN A 916 25.07 9.84 31.04
N THR A 917 24.56 10.44 29.96
CA THR A 917 23.20 10.21 29.49
C THR A 917 23.00 8.78 28.99
N LEU A 918 23.94 8.24 28.21
CA LEU A 918 23.94 6.83 27.81
C LEU A 918 23.94 5.90 29.03
N SER A 919 24.79 6.18 30.02
CA SER A 919 24.82 5.41 31.27
C SER A 919 23.49 5.46 32.01
N GLU A 920 22.85 6.62 32.10
CA GLU A 920 21.52 6.73 32.72
C GLU A 920 20.49 5.87 31.99
N ILE A 921 20.44 5.92 30.65
CA ILE A 921 19.51 5.14 29.83
C ILE A 921 19.76 3.63 30.02
N LEU A 922 21.03 3.20 29.97
CA LEU A 922 21.42 1.79 30.15
C LEU A 922 21.10 1.24 31.55
N THR A 923 20.96 2.10 32.56
CA THR A 923 20.59 1.69 33.92
C THR A 923 19.08 1.68 34.19
N ARG A 924 18.25 2.17 33.27
CA ARG A 924 16.80 2.15 33.41
C ARG A 924 16.24 0.72 33.28
N PRO A 925 15.02 0.48 33.81
CA PRO A 925 14.30 -0.75 33.52
C PRO A 925 14.21 -0.98 32.01
N LYS A 926 14.53 -2.20 31.56
CA LYS A 926 14.47 -2.57 30.14
C LYS A 926 13.00 -2.74 29.74
N ASN A 927 12.44 -1.71 29.12
CA ASN A 927 11.10 -1.71 28.51
C ASN A 927 11.21 -1.87 26.98
N LYS A 928 10.07 -1.92 26.28
CA LYS A 928 10.03 -2.07 24.81
C LYS A 928 10.86 -1.02 24.08
N THR A 929 10.69 0.26 24.41
CA THR A 929 11.50 1.38 23.87
C THR A 929 13.00 1.15 24.05
N TYR A 930 13.43 0.64 25.22
CA TYR A 930 14.84 0.30 25.43
C TYR A 930 15.32 -0.78 24.47
N HIS A 931 14.50 -1.79 24.20
CA HIS A 931 14.85 -2.88 23.29
C HIS A 931 14.97 -2.40 21.84
N GLU A 932 14.07 -1.54 21.38
CA GLU A 932 14.10 -0.93 20.03
C GLU A 932 15.37 -0.09 19.81
N ILE A 933 15.76 0.73 20.79
CA ILE A 933 16.93 1.60 20.66
C ILE A 933 18.24 0.95 21.14
N HIS A 934 18.20 -0.29 21.66
CA HIS A 934 19.34 -0.93 22.31
C HIS A 934 20.54 -1.02 21.37
N SER A 935 20.32 -1.55 20.16
CA SER A 935 21.40 -1.74 19.19
C SER A 935 22.06 -0.39 18.85
N GLN A 936 21.26 0.66 18.69
CA GLN A 936 21.76 2.01 18.42
C GLN A 936 22.49 2.64 19.61
N LEU A 937 22.06 2.40 20.86
CA LEU A 937 22.78 2.79 22.07
C LEU A 937 24.18 2.17 22.12
N VAL A 938 24.27 0.87 21.79
CA VAL A 938 25.55 0.13 21.77
C VAL A 938 26.45 0.68 20.68
N THR A 939 25.92 0.90 19.47
CA THR A 939 26.65 1.51 18.34
C THR A 939 27.21 2.88 18.72
N THR A 940 26.38 3.76 19.26
CA THR A 940 26.80 5.12 19.66
C THR A 940 27.83 5.09 20.79
N LEU A 941 27.69 4.21 21.78
CA LEU A 941 28.70 4.03 22.81
C LEU A 941 30.04 3.57 22.21
N GLY A 942 29.99 2.61 21.27
CA GLY A 942 31.13 2.10 20.54
C GLY A 942 31.87 3.19 19.77
N GLU A 943 31.13 4.01 19.00
CA GLU A 943 31.66 5.16 18.24
C GLU A 943 32.36 6.18 19.15
N ILE A 944 31.71 6.54 20.27
CA ILE A 944 32.30 7.47 21.24
C ILE A 944 33.61 6.90 21.80
N ILE A 945 33.63 5.63 22.20
CA ILE A 945 34.83 4.97 22.73
C ILE A 945 35.94 4.91 21.67
N LEU A 946 35.61 4.56 20.43
CA LEU A 946 36.58 4.34 19.36
C LEU A 946 37.27 5.64 18.95
N HIS A 947 36.51 6.71 18.76
CA HIS A 947 36.97 7.96 18.15
C HIS A 947 37.39 9.05 19.14
N ASN A 948 37.06 8.95 20.43
CA ASN A 948 37.53 9.92 21.41
C ASN A 948 38.82 9.45 22.13
N PRO A 949 39.95 10.17 21.96
CA PRO A 949 41.23 9.79 22.56
C PRO A 949 41.31 10.11 24.07
N ASN A 950 40.54 11.08 24.56
CA ASN A 950 40.68 11.65 25.90
C ASN A 950 39.64 11.13 26.92
N ILE A 951 39.04 9.95 26.70
CA ILE A 951 38.03 9.41 27.61
C ILE A 951 38.68 8.86 28.89
N PRO A 952 38.28 9.33 30.09
CA PRO A 952 38.74 8.73 31.35
C PRO A 952 38.19 7.30 31.50
N ASN A 953 38.99 6.39 32.06
CA ASN A 953 38.62 4.99 32.31
C ASN A 953 38.16 4.20 31.06
N LYS A 954 38.78 4.46 29.90
CA LYS A 954 38.47 3.80 28.62
C LYS A 954 38.38 2.27 28.71
N GLU A 955 39.27 1.62 29.46
CA GLU A 955 39.26 0.16 29.66
C GLU A 955 37.94 -0.33 30.30
N SER A 956 37.44 0.38 31.33
CA SER A 956 36.17 0.03 31.99
C SER A 956 34.97 0.24 31.06
N LEU A 957 35.03 1.26 30.20
CA LEU A 957 33.96 1.54 29.24
C LEU A 957 33.93 0.49 28.12
N VAL A 958 35.08 0.05 27.62
CA VAL A 958 35.16 -1.05 26.64
C VAL A 958 34.56 -2.34 27.22
N LYS A 959 34.87 -2.66 28.48
CA LYS A 959 34.26 -3.82 29.17
C LYS A 959 32.74 -3.68 29.29
N SER A 960 32.26 -2.48 29.61
CA SER A 960 30.83 -2.19 29.70
C SER A 960 30.15 -2.35 28.34
N PHE A 961 30.76 -1.81 27.27
CA PHE A 961 30.30 -1.97 25.88
C PHE A 961 30.20 -3.45 25.47
N ILE A 962 31.22 -4.26 25.75
CA ILE A 962 31.17 -5.71 25.44
C ILE A 962 30.08 -6.42 26.24
N GLY A 963 29.84 -5.99 27.48
CA GLY A 963 28.78 -6.53 28.34
C GLY A 963 27.36 -6.30 27.82
N LEU A 964 27.17 -5.37 26.87
CA LEU A 964 25.88 -5.09 26.24
C LEU A 964 25.52 -6.04 25.09
N PHE A 965 26.44 -6.89 24.64
CA PHE A 965 26.17 -7.92 23.64
C PHE A 965 25.44 -9.13 24.26
N PRO A 966 24.57 -9.84 23.51
CA PRO A 966 24.29 -9.67 22.07
C PRO A 966 23.30 -8.53 21.78
N VAL A 967 23.38 -7.99 20.56
CA VAL A 967 22.42 -7.01 20.00
C VAL A 967 21.60 -7.67 18.90
N THR A 968 20.48 -7.08 18.54
CA THR A 968 19.54 -7.61 17.54
C THR A 968 19.62 -6.93 16.18
N GLU A 969 20.32 -5.79 16.06
CA GLU A 969 20.40 -4.99 14.82
C GLU A 969 21.75 -4.25 14.71
N GLY A 970 21.97 -3.55 13.58
CA GLY A 970 23.14 -2.69 13.38
C GLY A 970 24.44 -3.48 13.17
N PHE A 971 24.34 -4.71 12.70
CA PHE A 971 25.41 -5.70 12.69
C PHE A 971 26.67 -5.21 11.97
N TYR A 972 26.54 -4.63 10.77
CA TYR A 972 27.69 -4.21 9.95
C TYR A 972 28.59 -3.19 10.68
N LYS A 973 27.98 -2.17 11.32
CA LYS A 973 28.70 -1.09 11.99
C LYS A 973 29.29 -1.54 13.31
N LEU A 974 28.60 -2.41 14.05
CA LEU A 974 29.14 -3.00 15.27
C LEU A 974 30.30 -3.96 15.00
N VAL A 975 30.25 -4.73 13.91
CA VAL A 975 31.41 -5.54 13.47
C VAL A 975 32.61 -4.64 13.13
N GLU A 976 32.40 -3.51 12.45
CA GLU A 976 33.44 -2.49 12.21
C GLU A 976 34.08 -2.01 13.52
N ILE A 977 33.24 -1.54 14.44
CA ILE A 977 33.69 -1.00 15.72
C ILE A 977 34.45 -2.07 16.52
N VAL A 978 33.92 -3.29 16.62
CA VAL A 978 34.58 -4.39 17.35
C VAL A 978 35.91 -4.75 16.71
N TYR A 979 35.98 -4.83 15.38
CA TYR A 979 37.23 -5.07 14.65
C TYR A 979 38.28 -3.98 14.93
N ASP A 980 37.87 -2.72 14.89
CA ASP A 980 38.78 -1.59 15.12
C ASP A 980 39.20 -1.47 16.59
N LEU A 981 38.31 -1.71 17.54
CA LEU A 981 38.66 -1.78 18.97
C LEU A 981 39.63 -2.93 19.25
N GLN A 982 39.45 -4.09 18.61
CA GLN A 982 40.33 -5.25 18.75
C GLN A 982 41.71 -4.98 18.15
N THR A 983 41.79 -4.39 16.95
CA THR A 983 43.06 -4.10 16.26
C THR A 983 43.85 -2.97 16.93
N LYS A 984 43.17 -1.98 17.53
CA LYS A 984 43.79 -0.94 18.37
C LYS A 984 44.20 -1.43 19.76
N GLY A 985 43.90 -2.69 20.11
CA GLY A 985 44.26 -3.29 21.40
C GLY A 985 43.46 -2.76 22.60
N PHE A 986 42.27 -2.20 22.36
CA PHE A 986 41.40 -1.71 23.44
C PHE A 986 40.61 -2.83 24.12
N ILE A 987 40.34 -3.93 23.42
CA ILE A 987 39.73 -5.12 24.00
C ILE A 987 40.80 -5.89 24.79
N THR A 988 40.73 -5.79 26.11
CA THR A 988 41.66 -6.42 27.05
C THR A 988 40.90 -7.25 28.07
N SER A 989 41.56 -8.25 28.66
CA SER A 989 41.00 -9.10 29.71
C SER A 989 42.00 -9.26 30.84
N SER A 990 41.51 -9.39 32.06
CA SER A 990 42.32 -9.47 33.27
C SER A 990 42.54 -10.92 33.73
N ASN A 991 41.72 -11.87 33.27
CA ASN A 991 41.84 -13.31 33.56
C ASN A 991 41.13 -14.18 32.48
N ASP A 992 41.43 -15.48 32.50
CA ASP A 992 40.92 -16.47 31.53
C ASP A 992 39.38 -16.58 31.49
N ASN A 993 38.68 -16.36 32.61
CA ASN A 993 37.21 -16.41 32.64
C ASN A 993 36.60 -15.21 31.92
N GLU A 994 37.18 -14.03 32.14
CA GLU A 994 36.79 -12.80 31.46
C GLU A 994 37.13 -12.89 29.96
N THR A 995 38.29 -13.46 29.60
CA THR A 995 38.61 -13.77 28.20
C THR A 995 37.55 -14.69 27.59
N ALA A 996 37.14 -15.76 28.27
CA ALA A 996 36.14 -16.68 27.76
C ALA A 996 34.77 -16.03 27.54
N GLU A 997 34.35 -15.13 28.45
CA GLU A 997 33.07 -14.42 28.33
C GLU A 997 33.06 -13.42 27.17
N ILE A 998 34.11 -12.60 27.05
CA ILE A 998 34.25 -11.61 25.96
C ILE A 998 34.20 -12.33 24.61
N ILE A 999 35.00 -13.38 24.45
CA ILE A 999 35.09 -14.12 23.19
C ILE A 999 33.76 -14.81 22.88
N TYR A 1000 33.07 -15.37 23.88
CA TYR A 1000 31.75 -15.97 23.67
C TYR A 1000 30.73 -14.97 23.14
N ARG A 1001 30.58 -13.80 23.79
CA ARG A 1001 29.59 -12.79 23.39
C ARG A 1001 29.83 -12.30 21.96
N LEU A 1002 31.08 -11.97 21.64
CA LEU A 1002 31.43 -11.43 20.32
C LEU A 1002 31.38 -12.52 19.22
N THR A 1003 31.73 -13.76 19.54
CA THR A 1003 31.63 -14.89 18.59
C THR A 1003 30.18 -15.26 18.32
N SER A 1004 29.31 -15.25 19.35
CA SER A 1004 27.86 -15.41 19.18
C SER A 1004 27.31 -14.33 18.26
N PHE A 1005 27.60 -13.07 18.56
CA PHE A 1005 27.17 -11.93 17.74
C PHE A 1005 27.68 -12.03 16.28
N CYS A 1006 28.92 -12.44 16.07
CA CYS A 1006 29.45 -12.67 14.72
C CYS A 1006 28.72 -13.79 13.98
N ALA A 1007 28.28 -14.85 14.68
CA ALA A 1007 27.49 -15.91 14.09
C ALA A 1007 26.08 -15.40 13.70
N ASP A 1008 25.43 -14.68 14.62
CA ASP A 1008 24.11 -14.08 14.39
C ASP A 1008 24.15 -13.07 13.21
N THR A 1009 25.27 -12.34 13.04
CA THR A 1009 25.48 -11.43 11.90
C THR A 1009 25.52 -12.15 10.54
N ILE A 1010 26.01 -13.40 10.51
CA ILE A 1010 26.11 -14.17 9.26
C ILE A 1010 24.74 -14.74 8.86
N GLU A 1011 23.89 -15.01 9.85
CA GLU A 1011 22.52 -15.52 9.67
C GLU A 1011 21.61 -14.48 8.98
N GLU A 1012 21.93 -13.18 9.03
CA GLU A 1012 21.19 -12.16 8.27
C GLU A 1012 21.41 -12.26 6.75
N GLU A 1013 20.30 -12.26 5.99
CA GLU A 1013 20.22 -12.55 4.55
C GLU A 1013 21.06 -11.64 3.62
N GLU A 1014 21.68 -10.57 4.15
CA GLU A 1014 22.48 -9.60 3.36
C GLU A 1014 23.88 -9.28 3.95
N CYS A 1015 24.52 -10.20 4.66
CA CYS A 1015 25.86 -9.92 5.21
C CYS A 1015 26.92 -9.67 4.10
N SER A 1016 27.40 -8.42 4.00
CA SER A 1016 28.37 -8.00 2.98
C SER A 1016 29.70 -8.76 3.02
N ILE A 1017 30.37 -8.87 1.86
CA ILE A 1017 31.70 -9.50 1.75
C ILE A 1017 32.73 -8.81 2.67
N ASP A 1018 32.66 -7.49 2.85
CA ASP A 1018 33.59 -6.76 3.72
C ASP A 1018 33.35 -7.11 5.20
N THR A 1019 32.10 -7.17 5.62
CA THR A 1019 31.70 -7.61 6.97
C THR A 1019 32.18 -9.03 7.24
N LYS A 1020 31.94 -9.96 6.30
CA LYS A 1020 32.44 -11.34 6.37
C LYS A 1020 33.97 -11.41 6.54
N LYS A 1021 34.73 -10.58 5.80
CA LYS A 1021 36.19 -10.50 5.93
C LYS A 1021 36.64 -9.99 7.30
N ARG A 1022 35.96 -8.99 7.87
CA ARG A 1022 36.24 -8.48 9.23
C ARG A 1022 35.96 -9.54 10.29
N ILE A 1023 34.86 -10.29 10.16
CA ILE A 1023 34.54 -11.42 11.06
C ILE A 1023 35.64 -12.49 10.99
N ILE A 1024 36.06 -12.91 9.79
CA ILE A 1024 37.18 -13.85 9.63
C ILE A 1024 38.47 -13.30 10.27
N GLY A 1025 38.72 -12.00 10.14
CA GLY A 1025 39.83 -11.31 10.79
C GLY A 1025 39.78 -11.41 12.32
N LEU A 1026 38.62 -11.12 12.93
CA LEU A 1026 38.39 -11.26 14.37
C LEU A 1026 38.63 -12.70 14.83
N LEU A 1027 38.05 -13.69 14.15
CA LEU A 1027 38.20 -15.10 14.49
C LEU A 1027 39.67 -15.54 14.42
N LYS A 1028 40.44 -15.07 13.43
CA LYS A 1028 41.90 -15.33 13.34
C LYS A 1028 42.67 -14.71 14.51
N ILE A 1029 42.34 -13.47 14.89
CA ILE A 1029 42.97 -12.79 16.03
C ILE A 1029 42.69 -13.55 17.33
N TRP A 1030 41.45 -13.97 17.55
CA TRP A 1030 41.07 -14.68 18.77
C TRP A 1030 41.64 -16.10 18.82
N THR A 1031 41.62 -16.84 17.71
CA THR A 1031 42.17 -18.20 17.65
C THR A 1031 43.69 -18.25 17.78
N SER A 1032 44.40 -17.18 17.44
CA SER A 1032 45.86 -17.08 17.60
C SER A 1032 46.30 -16.60 18.98
N ASN A 1033 45.52 -15.75 19.65
CA ASN A 1033 45.90 -15.11 20.91
C ASN A 1033 45.25 -15.71 22.16
N VAL A 1034 44.19 -16.52 22.02
CA VAL A 1034 43.44 -17.13 23.14
C VAL A 1034 43.79 -18.62 23.27
N SER A 1035 43.78 -19.15 24.50
CA SER A 1035 44.12 -20.55 24.72
C SER A 1035 43.12 -21.52 24.04
N PRO A 1036 43.60 -22.66 23.49
CA PRO A 1036 42.74 -23.63 22.82
C PRO A 1036 41.59 -24.17 23.70
N ASN A 1037 41.81 -24.29 25.01
CA ASN A 1037 40.81 -24.75 25.96
C ASN A 1037 39.62 -23.77 26.05
N ILE A 1038 39.88 -22.47 26.03
CA ILE A 1038 38.84 -21.44 26.06
C ILE A 1038 38.07 -21.45 24.73
N ILE A 1039 38.77 -21.53 23.60
CA ILE A 1039 38.15 -21.60 22.27
C ILE A 1039 37.19 -22.80 22.18
N GLN A 1040 37.61 -23.97 22.65
CA GLN A 1040 36.77 -25.17 22.66
C GLN A 1040 35.55 -25.01 23.56
N ALA A 1041 35.70 -24.38 24.73
CA ALA A 1041 34.60 -24.09 25.64
C ALA A 1041 33.59 -23.11 25.02
N VAL A 1042 34.06 -22.05 24.37
CA VAL A 1042 33.21 -21.08 23.65
C VAL A 1042 32.46 -21.77 22.52
N TRP A 1043 33.17 -22.54 21.68
CA TRP A 1043 32.57 -23.28 20.55
C TRP A 1043 31.46 -24.23 21.01
N SER A 1044 31.62 -24.87 22.18
CA SER A 1044 30.61 -25.77 22.73
C SER A 1044 29.34 -25.09 23.24
N LYS A 1045 29.41 -23.79 23.59
CA LYS A 1045 28.27 -23.00 24.07
C LYS A 1045 27.40 -22.43 22.96
N LEU A 1046 27.94 -22.29 21.74
CA LEU A 1046 27.19 -21.82 20.58
C LEU A 1046 26.09 -22.80 20.19
N THR A 1047 25.00 -22.30 19.60
CA THR A 1047 23.92 -23.15 19.08
C THR A 1047 24.41 -24.02 17.92
N VAL A 1048 23.58 -24.95 17.46
CA VAL A 1048 23.90 -25.78 16.29
C VAL A 1048 23.94 -24.91 15.04
N ASP A 1049 22.98 -23.99 14.90
CA ASP A 1049 22.88 -23.07 13.77
C ASP A 1049 24.09 -22.11 13.72
N GLN A 1050 24.43 -21.44 14.83
CA GLN A 1050 25.60 -20.55 14.92
C GLN A 1050 26.93 -21.24 14.56
N ARG A 1051 27.08 -22.52 14.94
CA ARG A 1051 28.25 -23.32 14.55
C ARG A 1051 28.26 -23.65 13.07
N GLY A 1052 27.09 -23.89 12.47
CA GLY A 1052 26.90 -24.06 11.03
C GLY A 1052 27.43 -22.85 10.28
N GLU A 1053 26.90 -21.66 10.60
CA GLU A 1053 27.25 -20.40 9.94
C GLU A 1053 28.74 -20.09 9.99
N LEU A 1054 29.35 -20.16 11.18
CA LEU A 1054 30.80 -19.92 11.33
C LEU A 1054 31.66 -20.95 10.58
N THR A 1055 31.19 -22.20 10.49
CA THR A 1055 31.91 -23.26 9.77
C THR A 1055 31.81 -23.07 8.26
N ASP A 1056 30.65 -22.67 7.76
CA ASP A 1056 30.43 -22.45 6.34
C ASP A 1056 31.17 -21.18 5.88
N LEU A 1057 31.17 -20.10 6.67
CA LEU A 1057 31.99 -18.92 6.43
C LEU A 1057 33.50 -19.25 6.29
N GLN A 1058 34.02 -20.18 7.11
CA GLN A 1058 35.43 -20.61 7.00
C GLN A 1058 35.74 -21.39 5.72
N LYS A 1059 34.73 -22.04 5.11
CA LYS A 1059 34.87 -22.78 3.85
C LYS A 1059 34.80 -21.87 2.62
N GLU A 1060 34.23 -20.66 2.74
CA GLU A 1060 33.96 -19.75 1.60
C GLU A 1060 35.20 -19.21 0.85
N GLN A 1061 36.45 -19.51 1.27
CA GLN A 1061 37.70 -19.04 0.60
C GLN A 1061 37.69 -17.54 0.22
N LEU A 1062 37.17 -16.67 1.09
CA LEU A 1062 37.03 -15.22 0.89
C LEU A 1062 38.33 -14.41 0.97
#